data_AF-A0A1P8WQR9-F1
#
_entry.id   AF-A0A1P8WQR9-F1
#
_cell.length_a   1.000
_cell.length_b   1.000
_cell.length_c   1.000
_cell.angle_alpha   90.00
_cell.angle_beta   90.00
_cell.angle_gamma   90.00
#
_symmetry.space_group_name_H-M   'P 1'
#
loop_
_entity.id
_entity.type
_entity.pdbx_description
1 polymer ?
#
loop_
_entity_poly.entity_id
_entity_poly.type
_entity_poly.pdbx_seq_one_letter_code
_entity_poly.pdbx_strand_id
1 'polypeptide(L)'
;MKIMDPCWLNVPTLIVQRLAAYQRSSSSRRKRSCGSYDQFIEMLEVRTLLSAGTLDPTFGDGGKILTDVLQPSQDGGANSAIYQPDGKPIVVGPGPSGNMVALRYNLDGSRDATFGDGGVAQVNFRYSSRARTAAIDSQGRILLGGETSVGGQGLDVAVARLTSEGQLDESFGDSGLRVINFGSREDRGMSIAIDSLDRVVIAGYSDQSTGTYSDFDFAVARLTSDGNPDPDFSGDGKQIINMGSISDYGRSVAIDAADRVVVVGGNSEFSVVRLTTAGELDPSFDLDGRSSLKYQNRTNTAQSVAIDDEGRIYIGGFANLGTTGYDFVVARMTSDGYGDGTFGDEGFQSLDFHSSVDFLTSLSLDTQGRVLLAGRSTQGSTENDFVVSRLTTAGIVDTTFGDGGKQLIDFDSSRDFTDSVTTNSQDQVLLSGWTTQPETLNDWALVQLTSEGQFDETFGQSGIVLTDIGVGGGNDRDAAVTASQSDGKVLVVGQTTFGPAVLRYNSDGSIDTTFGEDGKKILDLRSGSTPVNITTDHDDRILVSGTPARSLDFGVIRLTPDGDIDSTFGTSGTATVDFGTNSEQVKSVFVDAENRILLSGYAYTPTGNLDFAVARLTSDGAPDPSFDSDGKQTIDFGGTSDRAYAVQTDSQGRIVVSGYLLDSAVRDFAAARLNSDGSLDEMFNGTGTQIVDFYGRRDYGYDVAIDSQDRVVIAGTSHDPSTGYYSFAVSRLTDTGGFDSDFSGDGRELLNFGSAYDQATSVEVGSGDRILLGGVFQRLEQ
;
A
#
# COMPACT_ATOMS: atom_id res chain seq x y z
N MET A 1 -54.86 -4.57 -40.96
CA MET A 1 -55.85 -3.48 -40.86
C MET A 1 -55.30 -2.29 -41.65
N LYS A 2 -56.11 -1.47 -42.32
CA LYS A 2 -55.62 -0.30 -43.09
C LYS A 2 -55.44 0.91 -42.18
N ILE A 3 -54.44 1.76 -42.47
CA ILE A 3 -54.57 3.15 -42.92
C ILE A 3 -53.19 3.66 -43.39
N MET A 4 -53.17 4.60 -44.34
CA MET A 4 -51.99 5.28 -44.88
C MET A 4 -52.31 6.77 -45.00
N ASP A 5 -51.26 7.60 -45.03
CA ASP A 5 -51.20 8.90 -45.76
C ASP A 5 -52.10 10.08 -45.29
N PRO A 6 -51.86 11.32 -45.76
CA PRO A 6 -50.62 11.92 -46.29
C PRO A 6 -50.34 13.37 -45.76
N CYS A 7 -49.19 13.97 -46.12
CA CYS A 7 -49.12 15.17 -46.99
C CYS A 7 -47.75 15.88 -47.03
N TRP A 8 -47.53 16.64 -48.12
CA TRP A 8 -46.38 17.51 -48.40
C TRP A 8 -46.85 18.95 -48.67
N LEU A 9 -46.00 19.97 -48.42
CA LEU A 9 -45.55 21.00 -49.39
C LEU A 9 -44.91 22.22 -48.69
N ASN A 10 -43.70 22.65 -49.09
CA ASN A 10 -43.50 23.86 -49.93
C ASN A 10 -42.02 24.18 -50.19
N VAL A 11 -41.79 24.94 -51.28
CA VAL A 11 -40.52 25.58 -51.71
C VAL A 11 -40.90 26.96 -52.30
N PRO A 12 -40.01 27.97 -52.48
CA PRO A 12 -39.26 28.04 -53.75
C PRO A 12 -37.94 28.89 -53.81
N THR A 13 -37.03 28.53 -54.74
CA THR A 13 -36.14 29.45 -55.53
C THR A 13 -35.06 30.30 -54.80
N LEU A 14 -34.01 30.91 -55.41
CA LEU A 14 -33.40 30.99 -56.77
C LEU A 14 -31.92 31.42 -56.56
N ILE A 15 -30.87 30.98 -57.28
CA ILE A 15 -30.34 31.52 -58.56
C ILE A 15 -29.06 30.75 -59.00
N VAL A 16 -28.63 30.90 -60.25
CA VAL A 16 -27.52 30.15 -60.90
C VAL A 16 -26.35 31.06 -61.29
N GLN A 17 -25.09 30.58 -61.20
CA GLN A 17 -24.07 30.88 -62.22
C GLN A 17 -22.97 29.80 -62.35
N ARG A 18 -22.38 29.71 -63.55
CA ARG A 18 -21.27 28.83 -63.93
C ARG A 18 -19.99 29.64 -64.14
N LEU A 19 -18.82 28.99 -64.01
CA LEU A 19 -17.69 29.20 -64.93
C LEU A 19 -16.87 27.90 -65.05
N ALA A 20 -16.16 27.72 -66.17
CA ALA A 20 -15.43 26.48 -66.47
C ALA A 20 -14.33 26.68 -67.55
N ALA A 21 -13.16 26.06 -67.36
CA ALA A 21 -12.14 25.78 -68.40
C ALA A 21 -11.04 24.82 -67.84
N TYR A 22 -10.05 24.40 -68.64
CA TYR A 22 -10.07 23.22 -69.54
C TYR A 22 -8.61 22.79 -69.90
N GLN A 23 -8.40 21.57 -70.44
CA GLN A 23 -7.14 21.02 -71.01
C GLN A 23 -5.99 20.67 -70.02
N ARG A 24 -5.45 19.43 -69.96
CA ARG A 24 -4.62 18.60 -70.90
C ARG A 24 -3.10 18.92 -70.78
N SER A 25 -2.14 17.98 -70.86
CA SER A 25 -2.17 16.50 -71.00
C SER A 25 -0.76 15.88 -70.91
N SER A 26 -0.64 14.57 -70.65
CA SER A 26 0.31 13.57 -71.25
C SER A 26 0.67 12.44 -70.25
N SER A 27 1.46 11.43 -70.66
CA SER A 27 1.39 10.08 -70.08
C SER A 27 2.66 9.23 -70.21
N SER A 28 2.92 8.34 -69.25
CA SER A 28 3.69 7.09 -69.45
C SER A 28 3.04 5.90 -68.71
N ARG A 29 3.67 4.72 -68.63
CA ARG A 29 2.97 3.41 -68.51
C ARG A 29 3.54 2.41 -67.49
N ARG A 30 2.61 1.73 -66.78
CA ARG A 30 2.72 0.38 -66.14
C ARG A 30 3.64 0.34 -64.88
N LYS A 31 3.46 -0.59 -63.93
CA LYS A 31 2.90 -1.96 -64.03
C LYS A 31 2.34 -2.48 -62.68
N ARG A 32 1.08 -2.95 -62.68
CA ARG A 32 0.38 -3.87 -61.73
C ARG A 32 1.01 -4.20 -60.35
N SER A 33 0.21 -3.98 -59.30
CA SER A 33 -0.34 -5.08 -58.48
C SER A 33 -1.87 -4.90 -58.38
N CYS A 34 -2.57 -5.78 -57.64
CA CYS A 34 -4.01 -5.64 -57.39
C CYS A 34 -4.22 -5.30 -55.92
N GLY A 35 -5.04 -4.29 -55.66
CA GLY A 35 -5.62 -4.01 -54.35
C GLY A 35 -7.02 -3.44 -54.60
N SER A 36 -8.02 -4.07 -54.01
CA SER A 36 -9.28 -3.39 -53.73
C SER A 36 -8.97 -2.28 -52.72
N TYR A 37 -9.54 -1.09 -52.94
CA TYR A 37 -9.74 -0.16 -51.84
C TYR A 37 -11.00 -0.60 -51.11
N ASP A 38 -10.88 -1.71 -50.39
CA ASP A 38 -11.86 -2.06 -49.36
C ASP A 38 -11.78 -0.95 -48.32
N GLN A 39 -12.87 -0.21 -48.17
CA GLN A 39 -12.98 0.80 -47.12
C GLN A 39 -13.18 0.06 -45.80
N PHE A 40 -12.07 -0.31 -45.17
CA PHE A 40 -12.09 -0.83 -43.82
C PHE A 40 -12.53 0.30 -42.89
N ILE A 41 -13.81 0.31 -42.55
CA ILE A 41 -14.29 0.94 -41.33
C ILE A 41 -14.00 -0.10 -40.25
N GLU A 42 -12.78 -0.04 -39.73
CA GLU A 42 -12.56 -0.45 -38.36
C GLU A 42 -13.39 0.52 -37.51
N MET A 43 -14.33 -0.01 -36.72
CA MET A 43 -14.67 0.72 -35.51
C MET A 43 -13.43 0.59 -34.65
N LEU A 44 -12.66 1.68 -34.52
CA LEU A 44 -11.76 1.81 -33.37
C LEU A 44 -12.57 1.38 -32.16
N GLU A 45 -12.02 0.42 -31.41
CA GLU A 45 -12.72 -0.21 -30.31
C GLU A 45 -13.30 0.87 -29.42
N VAL A 46 -14.50 0.61 -28.90
CA VAL A 46 -15.02 1.43 -27.82
C VAL A 46 -14.15 1.11 -26.62
N ARG A 47 -13.02 1.81 -26.54
CA ARG A 47 -12.49 2.28 -25.29
C ARG A 47 -13.57 3.18 -24.68
N THR A 48 -14.58 2.55 -24.08
CA THR A 48 -14.76 2.73 -22.65
C THR A 48 -13.36 2.90 -22.08
N LEU A 49 -13.10 4.07 -21.51
CA LEU A 49 -11.83 4.42 -20.88
C LEU A 49 -12.30 5.11 -19.63
N LEU A 50 -12.49 4.32 -18.60
CA LEU A 50 -13.43 4.75 -17.60
C LEU A 50 -12.73 5.65 -16.56
N SER A 51 -13.52 6.31 -15.74
CA SER A 51 -13.25 7.52 -14.97
C SER A 51 -12.41 7.54 -13.66
N ALA A 52 -11.27 6.83 -13.50
CA ALA A 52 -10.43 6.72 -12.26
C ALA A 52 -10.42 5.54 -11.19
N GLY A 53 -11.51 4.99 -10.57
CA GLY A 53 -11.87 3.64 -9.91
C GLY A 53 -13.27 3.05 -9.78
N THR A 54 -13.51 1.74 -9.90
CA THR A 54 -14.79 0.99 -9.85
C THR A 54 -14.54 -0.44 -10.39
N LEU A 55 -15.34 -1.45 -10.04
CA LEU A 55 -15.13 -2.84 -10.47
C LEU A 55 -16.03 -3.23 -11.71
N ASP A 56 -16.26 -4.51 -12.05
CA ASP A 56 -16.18 -5.06 -13.44
C ASP A 56 -17.16 -6.33 -13.66
N PRO A 57 -17.56 -6.85 -14.87
CA PRO A 57 -18.47 -8.05 -15.19
C PRO A 57 -18.23 -9.66 -15.17
N THR A 58 -17.08 -10.42 -15.35
CA THR A 58 -16.87 -11.95 -15.26
C THR A 58 -15.42 -12.67 -15.07
N PHE A 59 -14.82 -12.90 -13.87
CA PHE A 59 -13.48 -13.59 -13.43
C PHE A 59 -13.30 -14.90 -12.38
N GLY A 60 -14.15 -15.99 -12.27
CA GLY A 60 -14.88 -16.86 -11.23
C GLY A 60 -16.48 -17.13 -11.39
N ASP A 61 -17.47 -16.63 -10.57
CA ASP A 61 -18.71 -15.78 -10.94
C ASP A 61 -18.68 -14.21 -10.49
N GLY A 62 -18.83 -13.13 -11.35
CA GLY A 62 -17.99 -11.83 -11.73
C GLY A 62 -17.33 -9.27 -10.32
N GLY A 63 -16.16 -8.63 -9.95
CA GLY A 63 -14.69 -8.81 -9.84
C GLY A 63 -14.10 -9.13 -8.46
N LYS A 64 -13.73 -10.39 -8.15
CA LYS A 64 -13.02 -10.79 -6.90
C LYS A 64 -12.30 -12.15 -7.01
N ILE A 65 -11.90 -12.79 -5.90
CA ILE A 65 -11.24 -14.11 -5.62
C ILE A 65 -11.29 -14.32 -4.09
N LEU A 66 -11.13 -15.53 -3.53
CA LEU A 66 -10.94 -15.87 -2.09
C LEU A 66 -10.19 -17.20 -1.98
N THR A 67 -8.97 -17.27 -1.44
CA THR A 67 -8.01 -18.35 -1.75
C THR A 67 -7.04 -18.80 -0.66
N ASP A 68 -6.77 -20.11 -0.71
CA ASP A 68 -6.41 -20.87 0.45
C ASP A 68 -5.30 -21.97 0.23
N VAL A 69 -4.52 -22.42 1.23
CA VAL A 69 -3.28 -23.27 1.09
C VAL A 69 -2.81 -24.32 2.16
N LEU A 70 -3.08 -25.58 1.81
CA LEU A 70 -3.04 -26.85 2.54
C LEU A 70 -4.28 -27.38 3.33
N GLN A 71 -5.19 -26.62 3.99
CA GLN A 71 -6.20 -27.14 4.96
C GLN A 71 -7.24 -26.10 5.60
N PRO A 72 -8.56 -26.28 5.79
CA PRO A 72 -9.54 -25.18 6.11
C PRO A 72 -9.61 -24.31 7.42
N SER A 73 -8.63 -24.14 8.33
CA SER A 73 -8.92 -23.42 9.61
C SER A 73 -7.76 -22.97 10.55
N GLN A 74 -6.60 -22.55 10.05
CA GLN A 74 -5.87 -21.40 10.64
C GLN A 74 -5.64 -20.33 9.56
N ASP A 75 -6.74 -19.87 8.97
CA ASP A 75 -6.85 -19.40 7.58
C ASP A 75 -7.08 -17.88 7.50
N GLY A 76 -6.43 -17.17 6.62
CA GLY A 76 -5.95 -15.85 6.96
C GLY A 76 -6.76 -14.59 6.77
N GLY A 77 -6.25 -13.51 7.39
CA GLY A 77 -6.67 -12.13 7.22
C GLY A 77 -5.87 -11.28 6.22
N ALA A 78 -6.07 -9.93 6.04
CA ALA A 78 -5.42 -9.19 4.93
C ALA A 78 -4.94 -7.65 4.88
N ASN A 79 -4.10 -7.16 3.88
CA ASN A 79 -3.31 -5.83 3.94
C ASN A 79 -2.50 -4.92 2.80
N SER A 80 -2.36 -5.05 1.41
CA SER A 80 -1.42 -4.40 0.30
C SER A 80 -1.25 -4.90 -1.17
N ALA A 81 -1.01 -4.11 -2.21
CA ALA A 81 -0.77 -4.72 -3.54
C ALA A 81 0.34 -4.08 -4.30
N ILE A 82 0.50 -4.64 -5.49
CA ILE A 82 1.25 -4.17 -6.64
C ILE A 82 0.87 -4.91 -7.95
N TYR A 83 1.62 -4.62 -9.02
CA TYR A 83 1.85 -5.53 -10.14
C TYR A 83 3.31 -5.74 -10.49
N GLN A 84 3.73 -7.00 -10.49
CA GLN A 84 4.95 -7.38 -11.19
C GLN A 84 4.94 -6.93 -12.68
N PRO A 85 5.95 -6.20 -13.23
CA PRO A 85 5.91 -5.60 -14.57
C PRO A 85 5.89 -6.43 -15.87
N ASP A 86 6.13 -7.75 -15.92
CA ASP A 86 5.63 -8.55 -17.07
C ASP A 86 4.08 -8.66 -17.03
N GLY A 87 3.47 -8.38 -15.87
CA GLY A 87 2.19 -7.68 -15.79
C GLY A 87 1.17 -8.18 -14.76
N LYS A 88 1.54 -8.97 -13.71
CA LYS A 88 0.58 -9.80 -12.94
C LYS A 88 0.43 -9.47 -11.39
N PRO A 89 -0.73 -9.74 -10.70
CA PRO A 89 -1.15 -9.19 -9.37
C PRO A 89 -1.75 -10.17 -8.24
N ILE A 90 -1.69 -9.92 -6.89
CA ILE A 90 -1.16 -11.00 -5.95
C ILE A 90 -1.55 -11.21 -4.38
N VAL A 91 -2.47 -12.02 -3.80
CA VAL A 91 -2.91 -12.05 -2.30
C VAL A 91 -2.08 -12.45 -0.98
N VAL A 92 -0.90 -11.99 -0.52
CA VAL A 92 -0.21 -12.14 0.84
C VAL A 92 -0.74 -12.95 2.12
N GLY A 93 -1.62 -13.94 2.23
CA GLY A 93 -2.31 -14.15 3.54
C GLY A 93 -1.89 -15.28 4.49
N PRO A 94 -2.60 -15.50 5.60
CA PRO A 94 -2.42 -16.67 6.48
C PRO A 94 -2.96 -18.11 6.29
N GLY A 95 -2.26 -19.13 6.84
CA GLY A 95 -2.52 -20.62 6.84
C GLY A 95 -1.89 -21.61 7.91
N PRO A 96 -0.83 -22.44 7.70
CA PRO A 96 -0.27 -23.38 8.75
C PRO A 96 1.21 -23.08 9.22
N SER A 97 1.87 -22.87 10.43
CA SER A 97 1.88 -22.67 11.95
C SER A 97 2.51 -21.38 12.52
N GLY A 98 1.78 -20.59 13.28
CA GLY A 98 2.20 -19.28 13.73
C GLY A 98 2.54 -18.21 12.66
N ASN A 99 3.11 -18.60 11.50
CA ASN A 99 3.41 -17.89 10.22
C ASN A 99 2.61 -16.66 9.83
N MET A 100 2.79 -15.94 8.70
CA MET A 100 3.35 -16.13 7.33
C MET A 100 2.79 -17.16 6.25
N VAL A 101 2.23 -16.83 5.07
CA VAL A 101 1.90 -17.76 3.94
C VAL A 101 1.74 -17.09 2.58
N ALA A 102 2.60 -17.34 1.60
CA ALA A 102 2.35 -16.87 0.24
C ALA A 102 1.34 -17.72 -0.59
N LEU A 103 1.12 -17.50 -1.89
CA LEU A 103 0.06 -17.96 -2.82
C LEU A 103 0.49 -17.46 -4.18
N ARG A 104 0.46 -18.30 -5.22
CA ARG A 104 0.19 -17.84 -6.59
C ARG A 104 -0.78 -18.97 -7.39
N TYR A 105 -1.68 -19.10 -8.49
CA TYR A 105 -2.52 -18.48 -9.70
C TYR A 105 -1.98 -18.25 -11.19
N ASN A 106 -2.40 -17.16 -11.89
CA ASN A 106 -2.16 -16.59 -13.21
C ASN A 106 -2.71 -15.13 -13.27
N LEU A 107 -2.48 -14.37 -14.36
CA LEU A 107 -3.41 -13.32 -14.83
C LEU A 107 -4.68 -13.98 -15.33
N ASP A 108 -4.63 -15.21 -15.80
CA ASP A 108 -5.58 -16.33 -15.62
C ASP A 108 -6.28 -16.53 -14.28
N GLY A 109 -5.81 -15.98 -13.18
CA GLY A 109 -6.23 -16.38 -11.84
C GLY A 109 -6.16 -17.87 -11.50
N SER A 110 -5.72 -18.82 -12.33
CA SER A 110 -6.02 -20.24 -12.04
C SER A 110 -4.89 -21.25 -11.68
N ARG A 111 -3.56 -20.98 -11.79
CA ARG A 111 -2.30 -21.79 -11.46
C ARG A 111 -1.40 -22.11 -12.70
N ASP A 112 -0.06 -22.02 -12.59
CA ASP A 112 0.91 -21.91 -13.73
C ASP A 112 1.98 -23.03 -13.90
N ALA A 113 3.27 -22.79 -13.66
CA ALA A 113 4.41 -23.59 -14.12
C ALA A 113 5.73 -23.28 -13.38
N THR A 114 5.79 -22.25 -12.52
CA THR A 114 7.00 -21.75 -11.85
C THR A 114 6.77 -21.28 -10.39
N PHE A 115 6.28 -22.13 -9.48
CA PHE A 115 6.49 -21.97 -8.04
C PHE A 115 6.42 -23.21 -7.09
N GLY A 116 6.04 -24.42 -7.50
CA GLY A 116 5.95 -25.56 -6.57
C GLY A 116 5.62 -26.97 -7.12
N ASP A 117 4.51 -27.55 -6.64
CA ASP A 117 3.73 -28.60 -7.32
C ASP A 117 2.35 -28.04 -7.68
N GLY A 118 1.71 -27.37 -6.72
CA GLY A 118 0.55 -26.49 -6.95
C GLY A 118 0.89 -25.00 -6.89
N GLY A 119 2.18 -24.66 -6.75
CA GLY A 119 2.62 -23.31 -6.50
C GLY A 119 2.54 -22.91 -5.04
N VAL A 120 3.08 -23.76 -4.12
CA VAL A 120 2.59 -23.96 -2.73
C VAL A 120 3.65 -23.77 -1.58
N ALA A 121 3.85 -22.61 -0.87
CA ALA A 121 5.02 -22.30 0.04
C ALA A 121 4.97 -21.98 1.62
N GLN A 122 6.05 -22.16 2.52
CA GLN A 122 6.35 -22.48 4.03
C GLN A 122 7.71 -21.92 4.69
N VAL A 123 7.86 -20.73 5.34
CA VAL A 123 9.01 -20.20 6.14
C VAL A 123 9.38 -20.83 7.49
N ASN A 124 8.85 -21.97 7.96
CA ASN A 124 9.04 -22.52 9.34
C ASN A 124 10.14 -21.91 10.23
N PHE A 125 9.85 -20.74 10.79
CA PHE A 125 10.78 -19.84 11.46
C PHE A 125 11.23 -20.35 12.82
N ARG A 126 11.14 -21.65 13.07
CA ARG A 126 11.35 -22.28 14.39
C ARG A 126 10.32 -21.81 15.44
N TYR A 127 9.36 -20.95 15.03
CA TYR A 127 8.59 -20.05 15.89
C TYR A 127 7.47 -19.30 15.08
N SER A 128 6.41 -18.79 15.74
CA SER A 128 5.21 -18.11 15.17
C SER A 128 5.34 -16.63 14.76
N SER A 129 4.92 -16.25 13.55
CA SER A 129 5.05 -14.88 13.01
C SER A 129 4.06 -14.63 11.83
N ARG A 130 2.89 -13.93 11.98
CA ARG A 130 1.86 -13.41 11.00
C ARG A 130 2.13 -12.22 10.05
N ALA A 131 2.69 -12.45 8.88
CA ALA A 131 2.85 -11.42 7.85
C ALA A 131 1.64 -10.66 7.42
N ARG A 132 1.90 -9.50 6.80
CA ARG A 132 0.88 -8.55 6.48
C ARG A 132 0.88 -8.06 5.04
N THR A 133 1.95 -7.65 4.34
CA THR A 133 1.81 -6.84 3.11
C THR A 133 2.92 -6.89 1.98
N ALA A 134 2.93 -6.18 0.81
CA ALA A 134 3.87 -6.32 -0.36
C ALA A 134 4.10 -5.12 -1.36
N ALA A 135 5.18 -5.13 -2.20
CA ALA A 135 5.62 -4.30 -3.40
C ALA A 135 7.02 -4.61 -4.04
N ILE A 136 7.79 -3.82 -4.89
CA ILE A 136 9.19 -4.14 -5.49
C ILE A 136 10.04 -3.08 -6.36
N ASP A 137 11.39 -3.24 -6.43
CA ASP A 137 12.46 -3.20 -7.53
C ASP A 137 12.07 -3.26 -9.04
N SER A 138 12.45 -2.27 -9.87
CA SER A 138 12.11 -2.36 -11.32
C SER A 138 12.79 -3.51 -12.10
N GLN A 139 13.80 -4.17 -11.51
CA GLN A 139 14.46 -5.38 -12.03
C GLN A 139 13.97 -6.69 -11.34
N GLY A 140 13.43 -6.67 -10.12
CA GLY A 140 12.42 -7.59 -9.52
C GLY A 140 12.62 -9.08 -9.06
N ARG A 141 12.38 -9.45 -7.77
CA ARG A 141 12.21 -10.85 -7.22
C ARG A 141 11.38 -10.97 -5.91
N ILE A 142 10.09 -11.33 -5.93
CA ILE A 142 9.08 -11.37 -4.83
C ILE A 142 9.20 -12.30 -3.56
N LEU A 143 8.60 -11.89 -2.40
CA LEU A 143 9.10 -12.23 -1.02
C LEU A 143 8.34 -13.04 0.07
N LEU A 144 7.58 -12.40 1.02
CA LEU A 144 7.87 -12.38 2.49
C LEU A 144 7.66 -11.08 3.32
N GLY A 145 7.25 -11.08 4.61
CA GLY A 145 7.27 -9.89 5.46
C GLY A 145 7.01 -10.04 6.97
N GLY A 146 7.92 -9.91 7.98
CA GLY A 146 7.61 -9.08 9.21
C GLY A 146 7.94 -9.20 10.76
N GLU A 147 7.23 -9.78 11.73
CA GLU A 147 7.21 -9.43 13.18
C GLU A 147 7.34 -10.71 14.07
N THR A 148 7.91 -10.73 15.28
CA THR A 148 8.36 -12.02 15.88
C THR A 148 8.12 -12.18 17.43
N SER A 149 8.18 -13.34 18.13
CA SER A 149 8.06 -13.48 19.66
C SER A 149 8.85 -14.63 20.45
N VAL A 150 10.20 -14.68 20.45
CA VAL A 150 11.08 -15.77 20.98
C VAL A 150 10.99 -15.83 22.46
N GLY A 151 11.12 -17.06 22.98
CA GLY A 151 11.39 -17.30 24.40
C GLY A 151 10.37 -16.66 25.33
N GLY A 152 9.21 -16.23 24.82
CA GLY A 152 8.20 -15.45 25.53
C GLY A 152 8.63 -14.05 25.99
N GLN A 153 9.58 -13.39 25.33
CA GLN A 153 10.15 -12.09 25.79
C GLN A 153 9.44 -10.82 25.29
N GLY A 154 8.39 -10.93 24.46
CA GLY A 154 7.72 -9.79 23.79
C GLY A 154 7.41 -10.06 22.31
N LEU A 155 6.91 -9.08 21.54
CA LEU A 155 6.84 -9.16 20.06
C LEU A 155 8.15 -8.64 19.35
N ASP A 156 8.27 -8.48 18.00
CA ASP A 156 9.55 -8.29 17.22
C ASP A 156 9.41 -7.80 15.69
N VAL A 157 10.42 -7.42 14.83
CA VAL A 157 10.48 -7.02 13.30
C VAL A 157 11.80 -6.99 12.31
N ALA A 158 12.11 -7.88 11.29
CA ALA A 158 13.36 -8.53 10.62
C ALA A 158 13.20 -9.14 9.18
N VAL A 159 13.53 -8.50 8.06
CA VAL A 159 13.31 -8.92 6.65
C VAL A 159 13.47 -10.46 6.07
N ALA A 160 14.05 -10.89 4.91
CA ALA A 160 14.49 -12.29 4.40
C ALA A 160 14.28 -12.50 2.90
N ARG A 161 14.59 -13.60 2.18
CA ARG A 161 14.47 -13.59 0.68
C ARG A 161 14.42 -14.99 0.08
N LEU A 162 13.52 -15.18 -0.88
CA LEU A 162 13.02 -16.47 -1.33
C LEU A 162 13.00 -16.72 -2.89
N THR A 163 12.31 -15.99 -3.85
CA THR A 163 12.77 -15.66 -5.28
C THR A 163 11.77 -15.45 -6.48
N SER A 164 12.22 -14.81 -7.60
CA SER A 164 11.73 -14.82 -9.02
C SER A 164 11.40 -16.16 -9.71
N GLU A 165 12.18 -17.20 -9.47
CA GLU A 165 11.98 -18.63 -9.69
C GLU A 165 11.57 -19.34 -8.38
N GLY A 166 12.49 -19.54 -7.41
CA GLY A 166 12.07 -19.29 -6.03
C GLY A 166 12.73 -19.82 -4.72
N GLN A 167 13.93 -20.38 -4.66
CA GLN A 167 14.26 -21.30 -3.55
C GLN A 167 14.91 -20.79 -2.20
N LEU A 168 15.68 -19.69 -2.05
CA LEU A 168 16.29 -19.08 -0.81
C LEU A 168 17.53 -18.22 -1.19
N ASP A 169 18.78 -18.65 -0.82
CA ASP A 169 20.14 -18.41 -1.38
C ASP A 169 21.27 -18.89 -0.50
N GLU A 170 22.47 -18.41 -0.87
CA GLU A 170 23.54 -17.87 -0.05
C GLU A 170 24.00 -16.37 -0.24
N SER A 171 23.15 -15.31 -0.34
CA SER A 171 23.60 -13.88 -0.27
C SER A 171 22.88 -12.92 0.72
N PHE A 172 22.47 -13.41 1.90
CA PHE A 172 22.12 -12.66 3.14
C PHE A 172 22.32 -13.41 4.49
N GLY A 173 23.50 -13.96 4.71
CA GLY A 173 24.17 -14.25 5.99
C GLY A 173 23.77 -15.37 6.99
N ASP A 174 22.63 -15.34 7.73
CA ASP A 174 22.39 -16.25 8.92
C ASP A 174 22.06 -17.70 8.54
N SER A 175 22.41 -18.04 7.31
CA SER A 175 21.49 -18.69 6.41
C SER A 175 20.14 -17.95 6.20
N GLY A 176 20.16 -16.60 6.22
CA GLY A 176 19.09 -15.72 5.75
C GLY A 176 18.24 -15.02 6.79
N LEU A 177 18.74 -14.73 8.02
CA LEU A 177 17.92 -14.39 9.22
C LEU A 177 18.41 -13.19 10.10
N ARG A 178 17.73 -12.02 10.11
CA ARG A 178 18.05 -10.72 10.78
C ARG A 178 16.95 -9.79 11.31
N VAL A 179 16.61 -9.74 12.59
CA VAL A 179 17.26 -10.09 13.85
C VAL A 179 17.89 -8.89 14.59
N ILE A 180 17.33 -7.67 14.68
CA ILE A 180 17.97 -6.46 15.29
C ILE A 180 17.60 -6.26 16.83
N ASN A 181 18.26 -5.43 17.68
CA ASN A 181 17.87 -5.12 19.11
C ASN A 181 17.64 -3.65 19.61
N PHE A 182 16.41 -3.23 19.88
CA PHE A 182 16.11 -1.90 20.45
C PHE A 182 15.57 -1.92 21.89
N GLY A 183 15.00 -3.03 22.37
CA GLY A 183 15.07 -3.39 23.81
C GLY A 183 13.80 -3.90 24.52
N SER A 184 12.77 -4.26 23.75
CA SER A 184 11.34 -4.08 24.00
C SER A 184 10.57 -5.02 24.90
N ARG A 185 9.23 -4.87 24.83
CA ARG A 185 8.28 -6.00 24.97
C ARG A 185 7.24 -6.19 23.87
N GLU A 186 7.10 -5.30 22.91
CA GLU A 186 6.27 -5.55 21.73
C GLU A 186 7.11 -5.05 20.56
N ASP A 187 7.46 -5.81 19.53
CA ASP A 187 7.87 -5.28 18.21
C ASP A 187 6.87 -5.76 17.13
N ARG A 188 6.55 -4.99 16.09
CA ARG A 188 5.52 -5.25 15.08
C ARG A 188 5.81 -4.66 13.72
N GLY A 189 5.02 -4.98 12.69
CA GLY A 189 4.99 -4.10 11.51
C GLY A 189 3.92 -4.26 10.36
N MET A 190 4.06 -3.64 9.12
CA MET A 190 3.34 -3.75 7.77
C MET A 190 3.46 -2.86 6.40
N SER A 191 4.54 -2.41 5.63
CA SER A 191 4.47 -2.15 4.09
C SER A 191 5.72 -1.97 3.10
N ILE A 192 5.80 -1.53 1.78
CA ILE A 192 7.01 -1.59 0.80
C ILE A 192 7.00 -1.08 -0.75
N ALA A 193 8.12 -1.14 -1.64
CA ALA A 193 8.44 -1.00 -3.18
C ALA A 193 9.91 -0.83 -3.90
N ILE A 194 10.49 0.29 -4.51
CA ILE A 194 11.55 0.37 -5.68
C ILE A 194 13.20 0.40 -5.62
N ASP A 195 14.04 1.48 -5.42
CA ASP A 195 15.47 1.76 -4.86
C ASP A 195 16.42 2.76 -5.66
N SER A 196 17.32 3.64 -5.05
CA SER A 196 18.60 4.43 -5.35
C SER A 196 20.19 3.97 -5.22
N LEU A 197 20.72 2.97 -4.46
CA LEU A 197 21.95 2.11 -4.48
C LEU A 197 21.72 0.70 -3.75
N ASP A 198 20.77 -0.11 -4.23
CA ASP A 198 20.33 -1.52 -4.11
C ASP A 198 19.48 -2.16 -2.91
N ARG A 199 18.24 -1.71 -2.46
CA ARG A 199 17.76 -1.91 -1.01
C ARG A 199 16.21 -1.97 -0.32
N VAL A 200 15.47 -1.06 0.52
CA VAL A 200 14.30 -1.24 1.63
C VAL A 200 13.69 -0.04 2.63
N VAL A 201 12.63 -0.11 3.58
CA VAL A 201 11.99 0.93 4.64
C VAL A 201 11.47 0.65 6.15
N ILE A 202 11.48 -0.52 6.80
CA ILE A 202 10.85 -0.89 8.16
C ILE A 202 10.40 0.24 9.27
N ALA A 203 9.06 0.51 9.66
CA ALA A 203 8.45 1.67 10.55
C ALA A 203 7.10 1.75 11.50
N GLY A 204 6.99 1.60 12.89
CA GLY A 204 5.75 1.94 13.75
C GLY A 204 5.07 1.45 15.14
N TYR A 205 5.23 0.41 16.05
CA TYR A 205 4.27 0.15 17.27
C TYR A 205 4.75 -0.53 18.67
N SER A 206 5.92 -0.30 19.32
CA SER A 206 6.57 -1.02 20.51
C SER A 206 5.96 -1.09 21.96
N ASP A 207 6.73 -1.18 23.07
CA ASP A 207 6.24 -1.03 24.49
C ASP A 207 7.26 -0.49 25.58
N GLN A 208 7.03 0.73 26.16
CA GLN A 208 8.03 1.95 26.20
C GLN A 208 7.88 2.41 27.66
N SER A 209 6.62 2.65 28.05
CA SER A 209 6.03 2.06 29.25
C SER A 209 7.03 1.88 30.39
N THR A 210 7.70 2.99 30.73
CA THR A 210 8.64 3.06 31.86
C THR A 210 7.91 2.87 33.20
N GLY A 211 6.57 2.75 33.15
CA GLY A 211 5.67 2.29 34.19
C GLY A 211 4.63 1.27 33.69
N THR A 212 3.35 1.66 33.66
CA THR A 212 2.21 0.72 33.57
C THR A 212 1.23 1.02 32.42
N TYR A 213 1.55 2.00 31.59
CA TYR A 213 0.74 2.38 30.43
C TYR A 213 1.52 2.07 29.17
N SER A 214 0.82 1.52 28.19
CA SER A 214 1.21 1.54 26.79
C SER A 214 1.08 2.95 26.22
N ASP A 215 1.90 3.83 26.78
CA ASP A 215 2.58 4.94 26.15
C ASP A 215 3.17 4.45 24.83
N PHE A 216 2.92 5.05 23.65
CA PHE A 216 3.53 4.49 22.45
C PHE A 216 3.80 5.33 21.13
N ASP A 217 4.96 5.11 20.43
CA ASP A 217 6.15 5.99 20.03
C ASP A 217 6.82 6.01 18.56
N PHE A 218 8.01 6.59 18.24
CA PHE A 218 8.67 6.69 16.88
C PHE A 218 10.27 6.59 16.67
N ALA A 219 10.78 5.54 15.99
CA ALA A 219 12.08 4.75 15.86
C ALA A 219 12.39 4.25 14.42
N VAL A 220 13.46 3.48 14.04
CA VAL A 220 13.67 3.02 12.61
C VAL A 220 14.59 1.82 12.28
N ALA A 221 14.99 1.56 10.99
CA ALA A 221 16.36 1.32 10.38
C ALA A 221 16.79 1.87 8.98
N ARG A 222 17.91 1.39 8.50
CA ARG A 222 18.28 1.04 7.14
C ARG A 222 19.42 0.07 7.37
N LEU A 223 19.80 -0.57 6.28
CA LEU A 223 20.76 -1.63 6.04
C LEU A 223 20.71 -1.71 4.49
N THR A 224 20.87 -2.82 3.77
CA THR A 224 21.45 -2.60 2.42
C THR A 224 21.03 -3.46 1.23
N SER A 225 21.83 -3.32 0.15
CA SER A 225 22.21 -4.48 -0.64
C SER A 225 22.99 -5.49 0.21
N ASP A 226 24.29 -5.78 -0.02
CA ASP A 226 25.08 -6.87 0.64
C ASP A 226 24.59 -7.15 2.04
N GLY A 227 24.92 -6.24 3.00
CA GLY A 227 24.31 -5.88 4.29
C GLY A 227 25.06 -6.01 5.60
N ASN A 228 26.37 -5.82 5.58
CA ASN A 228 26.94 -4.86 6.53
C ASN A 228 26.54 -3.42 6.03
N PRO A 229 26.86 -2.24 6.62
CA PRO A 229 26.08 -1.01 6.25
C PRO A 229 26.61 0.31 5.56
N ASP A 230 27.83 0.35 5.00
CA ASP A 230 28.49 1.33 4.07
C ASP A 230 28.99 2.75 4.57
N PRO A 231 30.00 2.79 5.50
CA PRO A 231 30.43 3.87 6.47
C PRO A 231 29.54 4.99 7.13
N ASP A 232 29.06 4.83 8.40
CA ASP A 232 28.56 5.82 9.43
C ASP A 232 27.09 6.48 9.39
N PHE A 233 25.93 5.78 9.64
CA PHE A 233 24.47 6.22 9.73
C PHE A 233 23.89 5.79 11.09
N SER A 234 23.26 6.70 11.82
CA SER A 234 23.03 6.78 13.28
C SER A 234 24.27 6.53 14.14
N GLY A 235 25.42 6.43 13.50
CA GLY A 235 26.52 5.56 13.92
C GLY A 235 26.16 4.07 14.07
N ASP A 236 24.91 3.66 13.86
CA ASP A 236 24.40 2.32 14.13
C ASP A 236 23.37 1.86 13.07
N GLY A 237 22.28 2.60 12.76
CA GLY A 237 21.40 2.25 11.64
C GLY A 237 19.95 2.76 11.56
N LYS A 238 19.39 3.46 12.56
CA LYS A 238 17.96 3.67 12.84
C LYS A 238 17.58 5.15 13.25
N GLN A 239 16.35 5.64 13.51
CA GLN A 239 16.08 6.85 14.38
C GLN A 239 14.94 6.88 15.45
N ILE A 240 15.20 7.29 16.71
CA ILE A 240 14.37 7.50 17.95
C ILE A 240 13.79 8.91 18.17
N ILE A 241 12.62 9.16 18.79
CA ILE A 241 12.09 10.53 18.88
C ILE A 241 10.97 10.81 20.01
N ASN A 242 10.66 12.07 20.50
CA ASN A 242 10.05 12.59 21.83
C ASN A 242 8.62 13.34 22.12
N MET A 243 7.63 13.67 21.25
CA MET A 243 6.39 14.53 21.43
C MET A 243 5.14 13.95 22.13
N GLY A 244 3.93 14.47 21.86
CA GLY A 244 2.74 13.73 21.37
C GLY A 244 1.37 13.60 22.09
N SER A 245 1.22 12.60 22.99
CA SER A 245 -0.04 12.02 23.48
C SER A 245 -0.11 11.10 24.75
N ILE A 246 -0.77 9.92 24.73
CA ILE A 246 -0.40 8.63 25.39
C ILE A 246 -0.50 7.31 24.52
N SER A 247 -0.71 7.26 23.17
CA SER A 247 -0.78 6.00 22.35
C SER A 247 -0.94 6.13 20.81
N ASP A 248 0.10 5.94 19.98
CA ASP A 248 0.01 6.49 18.61
C ASP A 248 0.21 5.60 17.38
N TYR A 249 -0.46 4.43 17.31
CA TYR A 249 -0.43 3.35 16.30
C TYR A 249 0.46 3.48 15.05
N GLY A 250 1.05 2.37 14.63
CA GLY A 250 1.79 2.31 13.38
C GLY A 250 1.35 1.11 12.60
N ARG A 251 1.36 1.13 11.25
CA ARG A 251 0.89 0.08 10.29
C ARG A 251 0.96 0.35 8.73
N SER A 252 2.04 0.57 7.94
CA SER A 252 2.14 0.36 6.41
C SER A 252 3.01 1.41 5.60
N VAL A 253 3.46 1.36 4.29
CA VAL A 253 4.59 2.06 3.51
C VAL A 253 4.84 1.94 1.95
N ALA A 254 5.51 2.97 1.39
CA ALA A 254 6.37 3.05 0.19
C ALA A 254 7.61 4.10 0.33
N ILE A 255 8.56 4.61 -0.56
CA ILE A 255 9.78 5.62 -0.43
C ILE A 255 10.04 6.61 -1.68
N ASP A 256 10.75 7.78 -1.56
CA ASP A 256 11.12 8.95 -2.46
C ASP A 256 12.28 8.91 -3.58
N ALA A 257 12.25 9.62 -4.74
CA ALA A 257 13.20 9.51 -5.91
C ALA A 257 14.47 10.42 -6.00
N ALA A 258 14.95 10.98 -4.90
CA ALA A 258 16.36 11.40 -4.74
C ALA A 258 16.75 11.43 -3.25
N ASP A 259 15.97 10.80 -2.36
CA ASP A 259 16.10 9.39 -1.92
C ASP A 259 15.73 9.32 -0.44
N ARG A 260 14.42 9.31 -0.17
CA ARG A 260 13.76 9.88 1.03
C ARG A 260 12.42 9.18 1.47
N VAL A 261 11.70 9.68 2.48
CA VAL A 261 10.71 8.91 3.28
C VAL A 261 9.42 9.63 3.83
N VAL A 262 8.17 9.30 3.44
CA VAL A 262 6.87 10.03 3.62
C VAL A 262 5.80 9.54 4.69
N VAL A 263 6.18 8.71 5.69
CA VAL A 263 5.59 7.80 6.79
C VAL A 263 4.15 7.80 7.51
N VAL A 264 2.92 8.12 7.05
CA VAL A 264 1.72 8.47 7.94
C VAL A 264 1.38 7.70 9.18
N GLY A 265 0.57 8.28 10.06
CA GLY A 265 -0.26 7.50 10.93
C GLY A 265 -1.60 8.08 11.27
N GLY A 266 -2.17 7.62 12.36
CA GLY A 266 -3.21 8.39 13.02
C GLY A 266 -3.96 7.74 14.19
N ASN A 267 -4.54 8.59 15.03
CA ASN A 267 -5.76 8.35 15.75
C ASN A 267 -6.57 9.63 16.03
N SER A 268 -6.66 10.76 15.29
CA SER A 268 -7.72 11.83 15.40
C SER A 268 -7.69 13.14 14.54
N GLU A 269 -6.57 13.57 13.99
CA GLU A 269 -6.26 14.91 13.48
C GLU A 269 -4.79 14.83 13.01
N PHE A 270 -3.83 15.77 13.17
CA PHE A 270 -2.49 15.63 12.62
C PHE A 270 -1.35 16.57 13.18
N SER A 271 0.00 16.37 13.09
CA SER A 271 0.89 15.23 13.47
C SER A 271 2.06 14.58 12.63
N VAL A 272 2.73 15.16 11.60
CA VAL A 272 3.83 14.60 10.74
C VAL A 272 4.85 15.56 10.14
N VAL A 273 6.00 15.12 9.63
CA VAL A 273 7.40 15.55 9.85
C VAL A 273 8.27 15.43 8.57
N ARG A 274 9.46 16.07 8.37
CA ARG A 274 10.36 15.63 7.25
C ARG A 274 11.88 15.50 7.54
N LEU A 275 12.34 14.29 7.84
CA LEU A 275 13.76 13.90 7.74
C LEU A 275 14.31 13.84 6.29
N THR A 276 15.48 13.27 5.96
CA THR A 276 16.15 13.61 4.66
C THR A 276 16.95 12.49 3.98
N THR A 277 17.68 12.72 2.87
CA THR A 277 18.74 11.75 2.49
C THR A 277 19.82 11.73 3.56
N ALA A 278 19.78 12.72 4.47
CA ALA A 278 20.50 12.73 5.71
C ALA A 278 19.73 12.72 7.05
N GLY A 279 18.44 12.41 7.08
CA GLY A 279 17.49 12.76 8.14
C GLY A 279 17.85 12.76 9.64
N GLU A 280 18.47 13.77 10.26
CA GLU A 280 18.33 15.24 10.21
C GLU A 280 16.86 15.73 10.08
N LEU A 281 16.17 16.45 11.00
CA LEU A 281 16.40 17.80 11.63
C LEU A 281 17.52 18.65 11.05
N ASP A 282 17.46 19.99 11.17
CA ASP A 282 18.19 20.89 10.26
C ASP A 282 18.05 22.43 10.70
N PRO A 283 18.29 23.53 9.89
CA PRO A 283 18.17 24.96 10.36
C PRO A 283 16.86 25.85 10.31
N SER A 284 15.94 25.86 9.30
CA SER A 284 14.49 26.30 9.40
C SER A 284 13.49 25.70 8.32
N PHE A 285 12.57 24.75 8.66
CA PHE A 285 11.54 24.09 7.77
C PHE A 285 10.53 23.25 8.63
N ASP A 286 9.22 23.51 8.63
CA ASP A 286 8.41 23.60 9.90
C ASP A 286 8.98 24.53 10.93
N LEU A 287 10.08 25.14 10.53
CA LEU A 287 11.13 25.52 11.40
C LEU A 287 11.78 24.29 12.11
N ASP A 288 11.22 23.07 12.05
CA ASP A 288 11.61 21.86 12.80
C ASP A 288 10.94 20.49 12.42
N GLY A 289 10.03 20.42 11.45
CA GLY A 289 9.05 19.35 11.18
C GLY A 289 7.73 19.27 12.01
N ARG A 290 7.19 20.31 12.68
CA ARG A 290 6.23 20.24 13.83
C ARG A 290 4.78 20.90 13.85
N SER A 291 4.04 21.38 12.80
CA SER A 291 2.74 22.15 13.07
C SER A 291 1.50 22.16 12.09
N SER A 292 0.64 23.23 12.03
CA SER A 292 -0.86 23.08 12.06
C SER A 292 -1.84 24.14 11.42
N LEU A 293 -2.99 23.68 10.84
CA LEU A 293 -4.34 24.35 10.70
C LEU A 293 -5.51 23.31 10.63
N LYS A 294 -6.82 23.65 10.49
CA LYS A 294 -8.01 22.71 10.66
C LYS A 294 -9.33 23.06 9.89
N TYR A 295 -10.27 22.10 9.69
CA TYR A 295 -11.60 22.32 9.02
C TYR A 295 -12.91 21.69 9.60
N GLN A 296 -13.19 20.36 9.65
CA GLN A 296 -14.56 19.86 10.04
C GLN A 296 -14.72 19.27 11.46
N ASN A 297 -13.63 19.12 12.21
CA ASN A 297 -13.52 19.24 13.68
C ASN A 297 -14.30 18.25 14.60
N ARG A 298 -14.70 17.06 14.12
CA ARG A 298 -15.25 15.94 14.92
C ARG A 298 -15.03 14.49 14.38
N THR A 299 -13.78 14.09 14.00
CA THR A 299 -13.08 12.77 13.67
C THR A 299 -12.82 12.27 12.18
N ASN A 300 -11.57 11.97 11.68
CA ASN A 300 -11.08 11.32 10.39
C ASN A 300 -9.92 10.18 10.33
N THR A 301 -8.81 10.05 9.52
CA THR A 301 -7.62 9.02 9.56
C THR A 301 -6.67 8.85 8.37
N ALA A 302 -5.36 8.54 8.53
CA ALA A 302 -4.58 7.95 7.43
C ALA A 302 -4.68 6.42 7.18
N GLN A 303 -4.62 5.90 5.95
CA GLN A 303 -4.31 4.49 5.60
C GLN A 303 -3.82 4.23 4.17
N SER A 304 -2.93 5.11 3.77
CA SER A 304 -1.98 4.94 2.69
C SER A 304 -1.06 6.15 2.71
N VAL A 305 -0.36 6.53 1.60
CA VAL A 305 0.37 7.75 1.11
C VAL A 305 0.76 7.45 -0.38
N ALA A 306 1.54 8.22 -1.12
CA ALA A 306 1.94 7.95 -2.51
C ALA A 306 3.10 8.86 -2.99
N ILE A 307 3.05 9.63 -4.11
CA ILE A 307 4.03 10.66 -4.66
C ILE A 307 4.27 10.49 -6.18
N ASP A 308 3.53 11.09 -7.10
CA ASP A 308 3.74 11.04 -8.58
C ASP A 308 5.14 11.45 -9.40
N ASP A 309 5.27 12.38 -10.41
CA ASP A 309 6.49 13.13 -10.97
C ASP A 309 6.72 14.76 -10.86
N GLU A 310 6.13 15.65 -10.01
CA GLU A 310 6.43 17.15 -9.88
C GLU A 310 6.56 17.92 -8.48
N GLY A 311 6.93 17.33 -7.33
CA GLY A 311 7.05 17.80 -5.94
C GLY A 311 6.20 17.19 -4.79
N ARG A 312 5.07 16.61 -5.16
CA ARG A 312 3.73 16.87 -4.64
C ARG A 312 3.23 15.89 -3.53
N ILE A 313 2.13 16.14 -2.76
CA ILE A 313 2.03 15.62 -1.33
C ILE A 313 0.84 14.75 -0.72
N TYR A 314 -0.23 14.23 -1.38
CA TYR A 314 -1.52 13.55 -0.89
C TYR A 314 -1.77 12.68 0.48
N ILE A 315 -2.72 13.03 1.47
CA ILE A 315 -2.81 12.67 3.00
C ILE A 315 -4.17 12.72 3.94
N GLY A 316 -4.65 11.60 4.62
CA GLY A 316 -6.01 10.82 4.82
C GLY A 316 -7.38 11.18 5.59
N GLY A 317 -8.38 10.22 5.77
CA GLY A 317 -9.65 10.21 6.67
C GLY A 317 -10.38 8.93 7.34
N PHE A 318 -11.47 8.97 8.19
CA PHE A 318 -12.65 8.02 7.97
C PHE A 318 -13.47 8.91 7.05
N ALA A 319 -14.60 9.45 7.43
CA ALA A 319 -14.67 10.30 8.59
C ALA A 319 -16.01 10.08 9.28
N ASN A 320 -16.06 10.46 10.54
CA ASN A 320 -17.13 10.44 11.54
C ASN A 320 -18.42 11.23 11.15
N LEU A 321 -18.96 10.97 9.94
CA LEU A 321 -19.80 11.89 9.15
C LEU A 321 -21.13 12.28 9.78
N GLY A 322 -21.91 11.35 10.33
CA GLY A 322 -23.23 11.72 10.77
C GLY A 322 -24.19 10.57 10.98
N THR A 323 -25.39 10.75 10.44
CA THR A 323 -26.50 9.79 10.50
C THR A 323 -26.49 8.80 9.34
N THR A 324 -25.63 9.02 8.34
CA THR A 324 -25.28 8.06 7.29
C THR A 324 -24.54 6.91 7.95
N GLY A 325 -23.38 7.27 8.49
CA GLY A 325 -22.42 6.43 9.10
C GLY A 325 -21.38 7.34 9.72
N TYR A 326 -20.20 6.77 9.83
CA TYR A 326 -19.05 7.48 9.38
C TYR A 326 -19.01 7.12 7.85
N ASP A 327 -18.24 7.70 6.93
CA ASP A 327 -18.21 7.15 5.53
C ASP A 327 -16.77 7.28 4.86
N PHE A 328 -16.38 6.81 3.64
CA PHE A 328 -15.01 7.16 3.06
C PHE A 328 -14.74 8.70 3.06
N VAL A 329 -13.53 9.26 3.20
CA VAL A 329 -13.23 10.71 2.94
C VAL A 329 -11.80 10.94 2.27
N VAL A 330 -11.16 12.13 2.00
CA VAL A 330 -9.87 12.49 1.21
C VAL A 330 -9.44 14.04 1.34
N ALA A 331 -8.24 14.61 1.10
CA ALA A 331 -7.97 16.08 1.09
C ALA A 331 -6.63 16.56 0.49
N ARG A 332 -6.31 17.85 0.21
CA ARG A 332 -4.99 18.29 -0.37
C ARG A 332 -4.20 19.26 0.51
N MET A 333 -2.96 19.35 0.07
CA MET A 333 -1.69 19.90 0.55
C MET A 333 -0.64 19.87 -0.58
N THR A 334 -0.81 20.79 -1.54
CA THR A 334 0.17 21.23 -2.53
C THR A 334 1.62 21.04 -1.95
N SER A 335 2.70 20.95 -2.74
CA SER A 335 4.02 20.43 -2.31
C SER A 335 4.82 21.24 -1.30
N ASP A 336 4.21 22.26 -0.74
CA ASP A 336 4.65 23.07 0.36
C ASP A 336 3.53 23.15 1.45
N GLY A 337 2.90 22.04 1.85
CA GLY A 337 2.13 21.76 3.10
C GLY A 337 0.98 22.65 3.64
N TYR A 338 0.81 23.88 3.17
CA TYR A 338 -0.28 24.82 3.43
C TYR A 338 -1.61 24.65 2.63
N GLY A 339 -2.74 24.22 3.20
CA GLY A 339 -4.10 24.38 2.59
C GLY A 339 -4.32 25.46 1.47
N ASP A 340 -4.81 25.10 0.26
CA ASP A 340 -4.75 25.81 -1.04
C ASP A 340 -6.04 25.47 -1.73
N GLY A 341 -7.02 26.37 -1.73
CA GLY A 341 -8.42 26.07 -2.09
C GLY A 341 -8.70 25.45 -3.45
N THR A 342 -7.71 25.12 -4.27
CA THR A 342 -7.97 24.31 -5.46
C THR A 342 -8.09 22.83 -5.11
N PHE A 343 -8.95 22.41 -4.12
CA PHE A 343 -9.80 21.17 -3.99
C PHE A 343 -11.20 21.67 -3.78
N GLY A 344 -12.17 20.94 -4.34
CA GLY A 344 -13.42 21.57 -4.77
C GLY A 344 -14.16 22.42 -3.73
N ASP A 345 -14.05 22.11 -2.43
CA ASP A 345 -14.30 23.00 -1.30
C ASP A 345 -13.26 22.69 -0.22
N GLU A 346 -12.21 23.51 -0.21
CA GLU A 346 -11.19 23.60 0.84
C GLU A 346 -10.43 22.31 1.14
N GLY A 347 -10.46 21.29 0.28
CA GLY A 347 -9.74 20.05 0.55
C GLY A 347 -10.63 19.04 1.22
N PHE A 348 -11.94 19.26 1.18
CA PHE A 348 -12.90 18.70 2.09
C PHE A 348 -14.27 18.24 1.42
N GLN A 349 -14.48 16.99 0.83
CA GLN A 349 -15.72 16.32 0.19
C GLN A 349 -16.56 15.23 0.93
N SER A 350 -17.36 14.41 0.20
CA SER A 350 -18.00 13.13 0.58
C SER A 350 -18.87 12.39 -0.53
N LEU A 351 -19.06 11.03 -0.59
CA LEU A 351 -20.24 10.36 -1.27
C LEU A 351 -21.19 9.57 -0.35
N ASP A 352 -20.86 8.30 -0.02
CA ASP A 352 -21.58 7.14 0.57
C ASP A 352 -22.08 6.16 -0.53
N PHE A 353 -21.92 4.83 -0.39
CA PHE A 353 -22.66 3.86 -1.24
C PHE A 353 -23.94 3.24 -0.61
N HIS A 354 -24.06 3.10 0.72
CA HIS A 354 -25.13 2.34 1.41
C HIS A 354 -25.50 2.86 2.83
N SER A 355 -25.37 4.15 3.14
CA SER A 355 -25.90 4.79 4.35
C SER A 355 -25.57 4.07 5.66
N SER A 356 -24.29 3.71 5.91
CA SER A 356 -23.97 2.83 7.05
C SER A 356 -22.59 2.91 7.73
N VAL A 357 -21.55 2.12 7.35
CA VAL A 357 -20.42 1.74 8.26
C VAL A 357 -19.10 1.48 7.53
N ASP A 358 -18.86 2.32 6.55
CA ASP A 358 -17.83 2.28 5.54
C ASP A 358 -16.34 2.09 6.02
N PHE A 359 -15.71 1.19 6.85
CA PHE A 359 -14.24 1.27 7.27
C PHE A 359 -13.00 0.82 6.42
N LEU A 360 -11.99 1.74 6.19
CA LEU A 360 -11.17 1.73 4.95
C LEU A 360 -10.44 0.45 4.66
N THR A 361 -10.27 0.28 3.37
CA THR A 361 -9.54 -0.59 2.50
C THR A 361 -8.03 -0.21 2.27
N SER A 362 -7.66 0.57 1.22
CA SER A 362 -6.32 1.22 0.97
C SER A 362 -6.04 2.31 -0.15
N LEU A 363 -5.02 2.27 -1.05
CA LEU A 363 -4.67 3.23 -2.13
C LEU A 363 -3.65 2.77 -3.22
N SER A 364 -3.22 3.61 -4.14
CA SER A 364 -2.46 3.36 -5.35
C SER A 364 -2.25 4.75 -5.99
N LEU A 365 -2.12 4.83 -7.31
CA LEU A 365 -2.05 5.94 -8.27
C LEU A 365 -1.69 5.33 -9.60
N ASP A 366 -1.65 6.13 -10.68
CA ASP A 366 -1.16 5.71 -12.01
C ASP A 366 -1.23 6.80 -13.13
N THR A 367 -0.47 6.61 -14.23
CA THR A 367 0.16 7.65 -15.10
C THR A 367 -0.74 8.43 -16.09
N GLN A 368 -1.72 9.17 -15.58
CA GLN A 368 -2.21 10.43 -16.17
C GLN A 368 -2.65 11.39 -15.04
N GLY A 369 -3.14 10.85 -13.91
CA GLY A 369 -3.28 11.58 -12.65
C GLY A 369 -4.50 11.27 -11.76
N ARG A 370 -5.20 10.15 -11.97
CA ARG A 370 -6.53 9.78 -11.41
C ARG A 370 -6.48 8.90 -10.15
N VAL A 371 -7.65 8.59 -9.58
CA VAL A 371 -7.85 7.74 -8.39
C VAL A 371 -9.01 6.72 -8.42
N LEU A 372 -8.73 5.43 -8.14
CA LEU A 372 -9.71 4.40 -7.77
C LEU A 372 -10.06 4.43 -6.24
N LEU A 373 -11.03 3.67 -5.69
CA LEU A 373 -11.48 3.73 -4.27
C LEU A 373 -12.23 2.47 -3.66
N ALA A 374 -11.66 1.53 -2.89
CA ALA A 374 -12.15 0.17 -2.52
C ALA A 374 -12.05 -0.31 -1.04
N GLY A 375 -12.92 -1.23 -0.55
CA GLY A 375 -12.99 -1.93 0.79
C GLY A 375 -14.25 -2.59 1.55
N ARG A 376 -15.18 -1.92 2.35
CA ARG A 376 -16.17 -2.41 3.44
C ARG A 376 -17.26 -1.41 4.02
N SER A 377 -18.31 -1.78 4.81
CA SER A 377 -19.52 -0.91 5.13
C SER A 377 -20.48 -1.33 6.25
N THR A 378 -21.81 -1.14 6.26
CA THR A 378 -22.76 -2.29 6.43
C THR A 378 -23.90 -2.37 5.39
N GLN A 379 -24.11 -3.52 4.73
CA GLN A 379 -25.36 -3.83 4.06
C GLN A 379 -26.28 -4.44 5.11
N GLY A 380 -27.35 -3.71 5.43
CA GLY A 380 -28.26 -4.03 6.53
C GLY A 380 -27.59 -3.87 7.90
N SER A 381 -27.33 -4.99 8.58
CA SER A 381 -26.58 -5.04 9.85
C SER A 381 -25.46 -6.09 9.84
N THR A 382 -25.25 -6.75 8.69
CA THR A 382 -24.66 -8.10 8.66
C THR A 382 -23.90 -8.49 7.40
N GLU A 383 -24.12 -7.92 6.21
CA GLU A 383 -23.64 -8.53 4.95
C GLU A 383 -22.78 -7.58 4.13
N ASN A 384 -21.73 -8.12 3.49
CA ASN A 384 -20.50 -7.37 3.22
C ASN A 384 -19.82 -7.71 1.91
N ASP A 385 -19.13 -6.73 1.35
CA ASP A 385 -18.79 -6.69 -0.06
C ASP A 385 -17.40 -6.08 -0.32
N PHE A 386 -16.88 -6.34 -1.52
CA PHE A 386 -15.77 -5.59 -2.12
C PHE A 386 -16.41 -4.45 -2.96
N VAL A 387 -15.74 -3.30 -3.16
CA VAL A 387 -16.13 -2.15 -4.02
C VAL A 387 -14.87 -1.55 -4.64
N VAL A 388 -14.96 -0.70 -5.69
CA VAL A 388 -13.96 0.38 -5.98
C VAL A 388 -14.70 1.69 -6.46
N SER A 389 -14.17 2.95 -6.44
CA SER A 389 -14.89 4.22 -6.87
C SER A 389 -14.05 5.35 -7.53
N ARG A 390 -14.70 6.14 -8.42
CA ARG A 390 -14.09 6.74 -9.64
C ARG A 390 -13.88 8.25 -9.54
N LEU A 391 -12.68 8.74 -9.20
CA LEU A 391 -12.47 10.19 -9.14
C LEU A 391 -11.12 10.76 -9.63
N THR A 392 -11.20 11.93 -10.27
CA THR A 392 -10.38 12.25 -11.46
C THR A 392 -8.96 12.83 -11.20
N THR A 393 -8.21 13.19 -12.26
CA THR A 393 -7.10 14.19 -12.20
C THR A 393 -7.59 15.63 -12.11
N ALA A 394 -8.88 15.84 -12.37
CA ALA A 394 -9.63 17.09 -12.29
C ALA A 394 -10.89 16.94 -11.43
N GLY A 395 -10.88 15.93 -10.56
CA GLY A 395 -11.58 15.95 -9.30
C GLY A 395 -13.06 16.15 -9.18
N ILE A 396 -13.76 15.19 -9.74
CA ILE A 396 -15.13 14.89 -9.36
C ILE A 396 -15.18 13.36 -9.29
N VAL A 397 -16.18 12.80 -8.61
CA VAL A 397 -16.73 11.49 -9.00
C VAL A 397 -16.95 11.53 -10.50
N ASP A 398 -16.04 10.94 -11.25
CA ASP A 398 -16.15 10.80 -12.68
C ASP A 398 -16.85 9.44 -12.89
N THR A 399 -17.85 9.36 -13.76
CA THR A 399 -18.99 8.44 -13.50
C THR A 399 -19.13 7.25 -14.45
N THR A 400 -18.07 6.92 -15.18
CA THR A 400 -18.11 5.99 -16.32
C THR A 400 -17.74 4.53 -16.05
N PHE A 401 -17.07 4.12 -14.95
CA PHE A 401 -16.73 2.70 -14.64
C PHE A 401 -17.71 2.13 -13.64
N GLY A 402 -17.88 0.81 -13.71
CA GLY A 402 -19.03 0.07 -13.19
C GLY A 402 -20.32 0.88 -13.22
N ASP A 403 -20.98 1.00 -12.08
CA ASP A 403 -22.23 1.73 -11.90
C ASP A 403 -22.00 3.16 -11.36
N GLY A 404 -21.81 4.11 -12.28
CA GLY A 404 -21.82 5.54 -11.93
C GLY A 404 -20.59 6.02 -11.18
N GLY A 405 -19.46 5.32 -11.35
CA GLY A 405 -18.28 5.51 -10.52
C GLY A 405 -18.33 4.73 -9.21
N LYS A 406 -19.16 3.69 -9.12
CA LYS A 406 -19.33 2.79 -7.98
C LYS A 406 -19.61 1.38 -8.47
N GLN A 407 -19.18 0.35 -7.76
CA GLN A 407 -19.55 -1.04 -8.05
C GLN A 407 -19.40 -1.79 -6.75
N LEU A 408 -20.18 -2.84 -6.55
CA LEU A 408 -20.01 -3.76 -5.45
C LEU A 408 -19.66 -5.12 -6.07
N ILE A 409 -19.09 -6.00 -5.26
CA ILE A 409 -19.20 -7.43 -5.49
C ILE A 409 -19.50 -8.10 -4.15
N ASP A 410 -20.25 -9.20 -4.18
CA ASP A 410 -20.46 -10.17 -3.09
C ASP A 410 -19.82 -11.53 -3.48
N PHE A 411 -19.64 -12.45 -2.52
CA PHE A 411 -19.42 -13.88 -2.82
C PHE A 411 -20.48 -14.80 -2.14
N ASP A 412 -21.71 -14.30 -1.98
CA ASP A 412 -22.92 -14.97 -1.45
C ASP A 412 -22.91 -15.27 0.08
N SER A 413 -22.54 -14.33 0.98
CA SER A 413 -21.72 -14.77 2.14
C SER A 413 -21.59 -13.87 3.44
N SER A 414 -20.91 -14.39 4.51
CA SER A 414 -20.82 -13.93 5.95
C SER A 414 -19.49 -13.41 6.69
N ARG A 415 -18.33 -13.18 6.01
CA ARG A 415 -16.94 -12.61 6.26
C ARG A 415 -16.22 -12.44 4.89
N ASP A 416 -16.17 -11.33 4.14
CA ASP A 416 -15.03 -11.13 3.18
C ASP A 416 -14.16 -10.03 3.67
N PHE A 417 -13.06 -9.73 3.03
CA PHE A 417 -12.14 -8.75 3.52
C PHE A 417 -11.44 -8.27 2.22
N THR A 418 -11.36 -6.95 1.91
CA THR A 418 -10.91 -6.39 0.60
C THR A 418 -9.46 -6.00 0.67
N ASP A 419 -8.62 -6.87 1.16
CA ASP A 419 -7.39 -6.45 1.73
C ASP A 419 -6.22 -5.91 0.93
N SER A 420 -6.37 -5.62 -0.37
CA SER A 420 -5.34 -4.80 -0.99
C SER A 420 -5.51 -4.17 -2.36
N VAL A 421 -4.46 -3.54 -2.95
CA VAL A 421 -4.52 -2.87 -4.29
C VAL A 421 -3.24 -2.24 -4.98
N THR A 422 -3.23 -1.78 -6.25
CA THR A 422 -2.03 -1.41 -7.11
C THR A 422 -2.25 -0.55 -8.42
N THR A 423 -1.46 -0.58 -9.52
CA THR A 423 -1.98 -0.88 -10.88
C THR A 423 -0.90 -1.51 -11.80
N ASN A 424 -1.25 -2.01 -13.00
CA ASN A 424 -0.25 -2.58 -13.96
C ASN A 424 0.13 -1.63 -15.11
N SER A 425 0.94 -2.07 -16.08
CA SER A 425 1.38 -1.24 -17.22
C SER A 425 0.37 -1.13 -18.39
N GLN A 426 -0.80 -1.72 -18.21
CA GLN A 426 -2.08 -1.47 -18.91
C GLN A 426 -3.15 -1.02 -17.90
N ASP A 427 -2.63 -0.50 -16.78
CA ASP A 427 -3.32 -0.01 -15.60
C ASP A 427 -4.32 -0.98 -14.96
N GLN A 428 -4.33 -2.27 -15.31
CA GLN A 428 -5.33 -3.24 -14.85
C GLN A 428 -5.44 -3.27 -13.33
N VAL A 429 -6.66 -3.42 -12.86
CA VAL A 429 -7.18 -2.90 -11.60
C VAL A 429 -7.41 -4.07 -10.67
N LEU A 430 -6.34 -4.59 -10.08
CA LEU A 430 -6.35 -5.54 -8.96
C LEU A 430 -6.63 -5.03 -7.53
N LEU A 431 -7.61 -5.58 -6.80
CA LEU A 431 -7.64 -5.61 -5.31
C LEU A 431 -7.23 -6.97 -4.68
N SER A 432 -6.75 -7.04 -3.42
CA SER A 432 -6.65 -8.32 -2.67
C SER A 432 -7.47 -8.41 -1.39
N GLY A 433 -7.17 -9.28 -0.40
CA GLY A 433 -8.08 -9.61 0.70
C GLY A 433 -8.18 -10.97 1.38
N TRP A 434 -9.31 -11.26 2.03
CA TRP A 434 -9.74 -12.57 2.58
C TRP A 434 -11.25 -12.79 2.73
N THR A 435 -11.63 -13.88 3.42
CA THR A 435 -13.01 -14.32 3.54
C THR A 435 -13.32 -15.28 4.69
N THR A 436 -14.57 -15.74 4.78
CA THR A 436 -14.93 -17.04 5.35
C THR A 436 -15.88 -17.76 4.39
N GLN A 437 -15.44 -18.79 3.67
CA GLN A 437 -16.33 -19.70 2.96
C GLN A 437 -16.88 -20.80 3.90
N PRO A 438 -18.04 -21.41 3.59
CA PRO A 438 -18.72 -22.34 4.51
C PRO A 438 -17.99 -23.65 4.81
N GLU A 439 -17.05 -24.09 3.95
CA GLU A 439 -16.29 -25.34 4.14
C GLU A 439 -14.80 -25.10 4.42
N THR A 440 -14.20 -24.02 3.89
CA THR A 440 -12.76 -23.70 3.93
C THR A 440 -12.34 -22.74 5.06
N LEU A 441 -13.28 -22.30 5.90
CA LEU A 441 -13.12 -21.09 6.71
C LEU A 441 -12.49 -19.96 5.89
N ASN A 442 -11.26 -19.50 6.15
CA ASN A 442 -10.86 -18.13 5.82
C ASN A 442 -9.90 -17.98 4.60
N ASP A 443 -10.46 -18.04 3.41
CA ASP A 443 -9.77 -17.94 2.11
C ASP A 443 -9.35 -16.49 1.71
N TRP A 444 -8.08 -16.22 1.34
CA TRP A 444 -7.58 -14.89 0.95
C TRP A 444 -8.00 -14.38 -0.43
N ALA A 445 -8.68 -13.25 -0.46
CA ALA A 445 -9.28 -12.68 -1.63
C ALA A 445 -8.34 -11.90 -2.55
N LEU A 446 -8.58 -11.97 -3.84
CA LEU A 446 -7.92 -11.18 -4.89
C LEU A 446 -9.06 -10.55 -5.70
N VAL A 447 -8.76 -9.82 -6.76
CA VAL A 447 -9.70 -9.13 -7.63
C VAL A 447 -8.84 -8.64 -8.79
N GLN A 448 -9.23 -8.70 -10.06
CA GLN A 448 -8.70 -7.82 -11.10
C GLN A 448 -9.83 -7.45 -12.06
N LEU A 449 -9.68 -6.24 -12.52
CA LEU A 449 -10.63 -5.41 -13.20
C LEU A 449 -9.79 -4.69 -14.26
N THR A 450 -10.39 -3.95 -15.17
CA THR A 450 -9.63 -3.38 -16.29
C THR A 450 -9.61 -1.86 -16.19
N SER A 451 -9.50 -1.11 -17.29
CA SER A 451 -9.99 0.27 -17.24
C SER A 451 -11.53 0.27 -17.28
N GLU A 452 -12.18 -0.90 -17.48
CA GLU A 452 -13.40 -1.05 -18.26
C GLU A 452 -14.57 -1.90 -17.70
N GLY A 453 -14.37 -3.21 -17.50
CA GLY A 453 -15.44 -4.21 -17.39
C GLY A 453 -15.76 -4.94 -18.70
N GLN A 454 -15.43 -6.22 -18.90
CA GLN A 454 -14.70 -7.22 -18.07
C GLN A 454 -15.41 -7.85 -16.84
N PHE A 455 -14.97 -7.76 -15.56
CA PHE A 455 -14.72 -8.93 -14.63
C PHE A 455 -13.99 -9.94 -15.56
N ASP A 456 -12.66 -9.84 -15.63
CA ASP A 456 -11.87 -10.22 -16.82
C ASP A 456 -12.10 -11.66 -17.30
N GLU A 457 -12.52 -11.83 -18.57
CA GLU A 457 -12.64 -13.12 -19.26
C GLU A 457 -11.28 -13.87 -19.33
N THR A 458 -10.19 -13.18 -18.95
CA THR A 458 -8.82 -13.69 -18.88
C THR A 458 -8.19 -13.68 -17.49
N PHE A 459 -8.96 -13.55 -16.39
CA PHE A 459 -8.56 -13.97 -15.02
C PHE A 459 -9.62 -14.89 -14.37
N GLY A 460 -9.18 -15.61 -13.35
CA GLY A 460 -9.87 -16.65 -12.60
C GLY A 460 -10.75 -17.61 -13.43
N GLN A 461 -12.08 -17.52 -13.28
CA GLN A 461 -13.09 -18.46 -13.81
C GLN A 461 -14.50 -17.92 -14.37
N SER A 462 -14.84 -16.63 -14.69
CA SER A 462 -16.19 -15.88 -14.55
C SER A 462 -16.78 -14.97 -13.31
N GLY A 463 -16.06 -14.43 -12.24
CA GLY A 463 -15.87 -14.24 -10.71
C GLY A 463 -14.51 -13.94 -9.99
N ILE A 464 -13.85 -14.56 -8.98
CA ILE A 464 -13.85 -15.77 -8.07
C ILE A 464 -12.80 -16.92 -8.36
N VAL A 465 -11.66 -16.98 -7.62
CA VAL A 465 -10.71 -18.15 -7.50
C VAL A 465 -10.48 -18.53 -6.04
N LEU A 466 -10.23 -19.83 -5.73
CA LEU A 466 -9.97 -20.40 -4.38
C LEU A 466 -8.82 -21.46 -4.37
N THR A 467 -8.53 -22.10 -3.21
CA THR A 467 -7.85 -23.42 -2.94
C THR A 467 -8.21 -24.10 -1.55
N ASP A 468 -7.44 -24.07 -0.42
CA ASP A 468 -7.69 -24.72 0.94
C ASP A 468 -6.56 -24.46 2.07
N ILE A 469 -6.58 -23.83 3.32
CA ILE A 469 -5.33 -23.31 4.14
C ILE A 469 -4.53 -24.01 5.31
N GLY A 470 -4.76 -23.71 6.59
CA GLY A 470 -4.06 -24.12 7.81
C GLY A 470 -4.53 -25.33 8.67
N VAL A 471 -5.79 -25.77 8.66
CA VAL A 471 -6.58 -26.42 9.75
C VAL A 471 -6.04 -26.39 11.17
N GLY A 472 -6.87 -25.84 12.06
CA GLY A 472 -6.76 -26.08 13.49
C GLY A 472 -7.68 -25.24 14.36
N GLY A 473 -8.80 -24.71 13.84
CA GLY A 473 -9.73 -23.85 14.58
C GLY A 473 -9.05 -22.64 15.23
N GLY A 474 -8.22 -21.92 14.48
CA GLY A 474 -7.53 -20.74 14.96
C GLY A 474 -8.41 -19.49 15.02
N ASN A 475 -7.75 -18.33 15.00
CA ASN A 475 -8.44 -17.04 14.84
C ASN A 475 -7.56 -16.15 13.98
N ASP A 476 -7.94 -16.09 12.72
CA ASP A 476 -6.93 -16.28 11.71
C ASP A 476 -6.76 -15.00 10.91
N ARG A 477 -5.99 -14.13 11.58
CA ARG A 477 -5.86 -12.71 11.31
C ARG A 477 -4.46 -12.32 11.76
N ASP A 478 -3.53 -12.31 10.84
CA ASP A 478 -3.20 -11.05 10.17
C ASP A 478 -3.09 -11.40 8.68
N ALA A 479 -2.15 -10.98 7.81
CA ALA A 479 -2.64 -10.23 6.64
C ALA A 479 -2.07 -10.47 5.18
N ALA A 480 -2.91 -10.46 4.07
CA ALA A 480 -2.89 -10.79 2.61
C ALA A 480 -2.98 -9.78 1.40
N VAL A 481 -1.94 -9.80 0.54
CA VAL A 481 -1.43 -8.73 -0.35
C VAL A 481 -0.24 -8.93 -1.37
N THR A 482 0.19 -7.99 -2.23
CA THR A 482 0.89 -8.14 -3.52
C THR A 482 2.10 -7.09 -3.63
N ALA A 483 3.43 -7.12 -4.04
CA ALA A 483 4.58 -8.00 -4.53
C ALA A 483 5.23 -7.90 -6.02
N SER A 484 6.12 -6.96 -6.46
CA SER A 484 6.18 -6.34 -7.88
C SER A 484 7.29 -6.66 -8.96
N GLN A 485 7.84 -7.86 -9.21
CA GLN A 485 9.00 -8.08 -10.12
C GLN A 485 8.86 -7.73 -11.60
N SER A 486 9.97 -7.26 -12.18
CA SER A 486 10.19 -7.19 -13.63
C SER A 486 9.67 -8.39 -14.44
N ASP A 487 9.86 -9.63 -13.97
CA ASP A 487 9.46 -10.85 -14.68
C ASP A 487 7.97 -11.19 -14.56
N GLY A 488 7.21 -10.27 -13.97
CA GLY A 488 5.77 -10.24 -14.06
C GLY A 488 5.00 -11.24 -13.24
N LYS A 489 5.58 -12.41 -12.86
CA LYS A 489 5.08 -13.51 -11.97
C LYS A 489 4.45 -12.96 -10.66
N VAL A 490 4.09 -13.70 -9.58
CA VAL A 490 3.15 -13.04 -8.62
C VAL A 490 3.14 -13.43 -7.05
N LEU A 491 3.94 -12.96 -6.01
CA LEU A 491 3.90 -13.47 -4.53
C LEU A 491 3.12 -12.79 -3.29
N VAL A 492 3.01 -13.51 -2.15
CA VAL A 492 2.04 -13.47 -0.96
C VAL A 492 2.64 -13.68 0.58
N VAL A 493 1.97 -13.96 1.82
CA VAL A 493 2.33 -14.06 3.36
C VAL A 493 1.44 -13.69 4.73
N GLY A 494 0.86 -14.57 5.68
CA GLY A 494 0.30 -14.32 7.12
C GLY A 494 -0.04 -15.51 8.22
N GLN A 495 -0.66 -15.32 9.47
CA GLN A 495 -1.16 -16.17 10.74
C GLN A 495 -1.79 -17.66 10.83
N THR A 496 -1.30 -18.65 11.64
CA THR A 496 -1.45 -20.12 11.24
C THR A 496 -1.25 -21.40 12.18
N THR A 497 -1.35 -22.70 11.68
CA THR A 497 -1.07 -24.11 12.30
C THR A 497 0.20 -25.06 12.12
N PHE A 498 0.81 -25.42 10.94
CA PHE A 498 2.06 -26.30 10.79
C PHE A 498 3.50 -25.73 10.40
N GLY A 499 3.68 -24.77 9.48
CA GLY A 499 4.82 -23.86 9.07
C GLY A 499 5.46 -22.95 10.15
N PRO A 500 5.94 -21.66 9.98
CA PRO A 500 5.94 -20.55 8.94
C PRO A 500 5.75 -20.76 7.39
N ALA A 501 5.32 -19.77 6.51
CA ALA A 501 4.91 -19.89 5.04
C ALA A 501 4.96 -18.79 3.89
N VAL A 502 4.92 -19.20 2.57
CA VAL A 502 5.54 -18.58 1.31
C VAL A 502 5.03 -18.78 -0.21
N LEU A 503 3.86 -19.30 -0.69
CA LEU A 503 3.51 -19.74 -2.14
C LEU A 503 3.38 -18.81 -3.45
N ARG A 504 3.11 -19.31 -4.75
CA ARG A 504 3.23 -18.69 -6.19
C ARG A 504 2.33 -19.32 -7.54
N TYR A 505 1.47 -18.95 -8.68
CA TYR A 505 0.71 -17.78 -9.60
C TYR A 505 1.42 -17.20 -10.96
N ASN A 506 0.87 -17.11 -12.17
CA ASN A 506 1.57 -16.41 -13.32
C ASN A 506 0.76 -15.46 -14.23
N SER A 507 0.63 -15.70 -15.53
CA SER A 507 -0.19 -14.94 -16.50
C SER A 507 -1.31 -15.75 -17.17
N ASP A 508 -1.14 -17.05 -17.49
CA ASP A 508 -2.05 -17.81 -18.39
C ASP A 508 -2.00 -19.37 -18.27
N GLY A 509 -2.94 -19.96 -17.52
CA GLY A 509 -3.22 -21.42 -17.39
C GLY A 509 -2.16 -22.36 -16.75
N SER A 510 -2.54 -23.64 -16.55
CA SER A 510 -1.73 -24.84 -16.15
C SER A 510 -1.61 -25.28 -14.64
N ILE A 511 -0.43 -25.74 -14.17
CA ILE A 511 -0.14 -26.28 -12.80
C ILE A 511 1.40 -26.34 -12.50
N ASP A 512 1.85 -26.04 -11.27
CA ASP A 512 2.78 -24.90 -11.05
C ASP A 512 4.10 -25.18 -10.28
N THR A 513 5.31 -25.02 -10.89
CA THR A 513 6.59 -25.67 -10.44
C THR A 513 7.97 -24.91 -10.47
N THR A 514 8.46 -24.26 -9.38
CA THR A 514 9.89 -23.85 -9.16
C THR A 514 10.35 -23.43 -7.72
N PHE A 515 9.62 -22.59 -6.95
CA PHE A 515 10.07 -21.99 -5.67
C PHE A 515 10.27 -23.03 -4.58
N GLY A 516 10.75 -22.64 -3.40
CA GLY A 516 11.41 -23.49 -2.39
C GLY A 516 10.87 -24.90 -2.06
N GLU A 517 10.39 -25.20 -0.83
CA GLU A 517 9.93 -26.57 -0.48
C GLU A 517 8.52 -26.94 -0.99
N ASP A 518 8.22 -26.62 -2.26
CA ASP A 518 6.91 -26.89 -2.88
C ASP A 518 5.98 -25.72 -3.31
N GLY A 519 6.34 -24.43 -3.29
CA GLY A 519 7.61 -23.85 -2.92
C GLY A 519 7.91 -23.77 -1.42
N LYS A 520 7.26 -24.54 -0.54
CA LYS A 520 7.15 -24.51 0.94
C LYS A 520 8.34 -24.06 1.85
N LYS A 521 8.94 -22.85 1.60
CA LYS A 521 10.31 -22.41 1.98
C LYS A 521 10.68 -21.71 3.31
N ILE A 522 11.51 -22.38 4.13
CA ILE A 522 11.68 -22.37 5.61
C ILE A 522 12.84 -21.49 6.18
N LEU A 523 12.83 -20.99 7.45
CA LEU A 523 13.72 -19.92 8.03
C LEU A 523 13.88 -19.89 9.63
N ASP A 524 14.13 -18.74 10.34
CA ASP A 524 14.20 -18.52 11.85
C ASP A 524 13.78 -17.10 12.38
N LEU A 525 12.77 -17.01 13.25
CA LEU A 525 12.13 -15.81 13.82
C LEU A 525 11.07 -16.21 14.88
N ARG A 526 11.40 -16.17 16.21
CA ARG A 526 10.59 -15.72 17.42
C ARG A 526 9.02 -15.96 17.37
N SER A 527 8.36 -16.45 18.44
CA SER A 527 6.97 -17.00 18.38
C SER A 527 5.80 -16.24 19.04
N GLY A 528 4.89 -15.61 18.28
CA GLY A 528 3.57 -15.16 18.78
C GLY A 528 3.00 -13.84 18.25
N SER A 529 3.39 -13.45 17.04
CA SER A 529 3.51 -12.06 16.61
C SER A 529 3.01 -11.87 15.18
N THR A 530 2.82 -10.64 14.70
CA THR A 530 2.10 -10.19 13.49
C THR A 530 2.87 -9.45 12.33
N PRO A 531 3.84 -10.09 11.66
CA PRO A 531 4.57 -9.64 10.46
C PRO A 531 3.89 -8.73 9.43
N VAL A 532 4.59 -8.19 8.44
CA VAL A 532 4.70 -6.79 8.06
C VAL A 532 4.61 -6.66 6.55
N ASN A 533 5.65 -6.58 5.72
CA ASN A 533 5.59 -6.53 4.23
C ASN A 533 6.89 -6.93 3.44
N ILE A 534 6.68 -7.31 2.16
CA ILE A 534 7.36 -7.92 1.01
C ILE A 534 7.76 -7.07 -0.27
N THR A 535 8.99 -6.57 -0.47
CA THR A 535 9.49 -5.77 -1.65
C THR A 535 10.33 -6.42 -2.75
N THR A 536 11.33 -5.74 -3.34
CA THR A 536 12.73 -6.14 -3.68
C THR A 536 13.63 -4.93 -3.77
N ASP A 537 14.95 -5.13 -3.65
CA ASP A 537 16.06 -4.16 -3.77
C ASP A 537 16.11 -3.43 -5.14
N HIS A 538 17.24 -3.18 -5.83
CA HIS A 538 17.10 -2.67 -7.22
C HIS A 538 18.07 -3.30 -8.22
N ASP A 539 18.25 -4.59 -8.02
CA ASP A 539 19.15 -5.47 -8.76
C ASP A 539 18.46 -6.82 -9.00
N ASP A 540 17.15 -6.80 -8.82
CA ASP A 540 16.13 -7.78 -8.59
C ASP A 540 15.77 -8.30 -7.14
N ARG A 541 16.41 -8.13 -5.95
CA ARG A 541 16.33 -9.16 -4.82
C ARG A 541 15.45 -8.95 -3.55
N ILE A 542 15.07 -10.10 -2.95
CA ILE A 542 13.86 -10.63 -2.26
C ILE A 542 13.50 -10.27 -0.76
N LEU A 543 13.70 -9.10 -0.12
CA LEU A 543 13.55 -8.79 1.37
C LEU A 543 12.15 -8.94 2.24
N VAL A 544 11.96 -9.93 3.21
CA VAL A 544 10.82 -10.40 4.15
C VAL A 544 10.47 -9.83 5.61
N SER A 545 10.33 -8.55 5.91
CA SER A 545 10.25 -7.92 7.30
C SER A 545 10.36 -8.45 8.81
N GLY A 546 10.42 -9.71 9.37
CA GLY A 546 10.63 -10.44 10.77
C GLY A 546 10.77 -10.09 12.38
N THR A 547 11.92 -9.74 13.06
CA THR A 547 12.58 -9.54 14.42
C THR A 547 13.68 -10.57 14.68
N PRO A 548 14.50 -10.49 15.72
CA PRO A 548 15.27 -11.63 16.08
C PRO A 548 14.53 -12.87 16.39
N ALA A 549 15.26 -13.97 16.34
CA ALA A 549 15.15 -15.01 17.34
C ALA A 549 15.72 -14.66 18.77
N ARG A 550 16.00 -13.39 19.14
CA ARG A 550 17.14 -12.99 20.04
C ARG A 550 17.09 -11.64 20.79
N SER A 551 16.34 -10.63 20.34
CA SER A 551 16.45 -9.20 20.70
C SER A 551 15.22 -8.46 20.10
N LEU A 552 15.05 -7.13 20.13
CA LEU A 552 13.69 -6.52 20.04
C LEU A 552 13.59 -5.18 19.27
N ASP A 553 13.35 -5.16 17.93
CA ASP A 553 13.83 -4.07 17.03
C ASP A 553 13.23 -3.92 15.57
N PHE A 554 14.09 -3.66 14.57
CA PHE A 554 13.97 -3.10 13.23
C PHE A 554 15.31 -3.24 12.45
N GLY A 555 15.34 -3.75 11.24
CA GLY A 555 14.61 -4.95 11.10
C GLY A 555 14.75 -5.69 9.83
N VAL A 556 15.92 -5.93 9.24
CA VAL A 556 15.92 -6.39 7.84
C VAL A 556 16.82 -7.58 7.55
N ILE A 557 16.18 -8.65 7.04
CA ILE A 557 16.71 -9.79 6.32
C ILE A 557 16.59 -9.75 4.76
N ARG A 558 17.28 -10.61 3.96
CA ARG A 558 17.24 -10.86 2.47
C ARG A 558 17.95 -12.26 2.10
N LEU A 559 18.58 -12.66 0.91
CA LEU A 559 19.00 -14.00 0.22
C LEU A 559 19.34 -14.08 -1.37
N THR A 560 18.60 -14.60 -2.46
CA THR A 560 19.00 -14.78 -3.97
C THR A 560 18.10 -14.09 -5.07
N PRO A 561 18.16 -14.45 -6.40
CA PRO A 561 17.14 -15.05 -7.38
C PRO A 561 16.96 -16.60 -7.65
N ASP A 562 17.33 -17.54 -6.78
CA ASP A 562 17.01 -18.98 -6.78
C ASP A 562 16.88 -19.41 -5.30
N GLY A 563 17.53 -20.51 -4.85
CA GLY A 563 18.30 -20.51 -3.57
C GLY A 563 18.20 -21.67 -2.54
N ASP A 564 19.27 -21.96 -1.76
CA ASP A 564 19.35 -23.13 -0.84
C ASP A 564 19.34 -22.80 0.67
N ILE A 565 20.48 -22.58 1.35
CA ILE A 565 20.62 -22.25 2.79
C ILE A 565 21.99 -21.58 3.19
N ASP A 566 21.91 -20.29 3.57
CA ASP A 566 22.75 -19.16 3.10
C ASP A 566 24.17 -18.79 3.70
N SER A 567 24.85 -17.72 3.16
CA SER A 567 26.17 -17.16 3.58
C SER A 567 26.48 -15.61 3.74
N THR A 568 25.85 -14.56 3.10
CA THR A 568 26.35 -13.12 3.16
C THR A 568 25.74 -12.03 4.13
N PHE A 569 24.93 -11.01 3.70
CA PHE A 569 24.44 -9.79 4.44
C PHE A 569 24.75 -9.77 5.91
N GLY A 570 25.59 -8.82 6.31
CA GLY A 570 25.76 -8.47 7.71
C GLY A 570 26.37 -9.57 8.56
N THR A 571 26.12 -9.49 9.85
CA THR A 571 26.68 -10.37 10.89
C THR A 571 26.03 -11.77 10.88
N SER A 572 26.03 -12.44 9.74
CA SER A 572 25.15 -13.57 9.41
C SER A 572 23.68 -13.14 9.48
N GLY A 573 23.27 -12.47 8.42
CA GLY A 573 21.98 -11.86 8.16
C GLY A 573 22.01 -10.38 8.49
N THR A 574 23.04 -9.85 9.14
CA THR A 574 22.81 -9.21 10.44
C THR A 574 23.54 -7.86 10.65
N ALA A 575 23.13 -6.78 9.96
CA ALA A 575 23.56 -5.37 10.19
C ALA A 575 23.06 -4.80 11.54
N THR A 576 23.90 -4.28 12.45
CA THR A 576 23.58 -4.16 13.91
C THR A 576 23.37 -2.72 14.40
N VAL A 577 22.29 -2.45 15.16
CA VAL A 577 21.85 -1.08 15.44
C VAL A 577 21.21 -0.84 16.84
N ASP A 578 21.11 0.41 17.34
CA ASP A 578 20.45 0.83 18.60
C ASP A 578 19.88 2.30 18.52
N PHE A 579 19.36 2.83 19.63
CA PHE A 579 19.33 4.27 19.97
C PHE A 579 19.84 4.65 21.34
N GLY A 580 19.98 3.67 22.22
CA GLY A 580 20.07 3.91 23.64
C GLY A 580 18.71 4.06 24.31
N THR A 581 17.63 3.47 23.79
CA THR A 581 16.42 3.22 24.62
C THR A 581 16.10 1.74 24.82
N ASN A 582 14.85 1.39 25.11
CA ASN A 582 14.49 0.14 25.80
C ASN A 582 13.27 -0.57 25.19
N SER A 583 12.98 -0.28 23.93
CA SER A 583 12.01 -0.97 23.07
C SER A 583 12.18 -0.44 21.65
N GLU A 584 11.53 -0.88 20.56
CA GLU A 584 11.25 -0.09 19.33
C GLU A 584 10.81 -1.01 18.14
N GLN A 585 9.73 -0.69 17.40
CA GLN A 585 9.28 -1.39 16.15
C GLN A 585 8.81 -0.57 14.95
N VAL A 586 8.99 -1.24 13.82
CA VAL A 586 8.49 -1.11 12.46
C VAL A 586 6.99 -1.06 12.30
N LYS A 587 6.60 -0.80 11.04
CA LYS A 587 5.33 -1.06 10.42
C LYS A 587 5.26 -1.02 8.89
N SER A 588 6.36 -1.15 8.12
CA SER A 588 6.46 -0.22 6.96
C SER A 588 7.81 -0.25 6.19
N VAL A 589 8.04 -0.69 4.93
CA VAL A 589 9.33 -1.23 4.36
C VAL A 589 9.95 -0.96 2.87
N PHE A 590 9.64 0.05 2.00
CA PHE A 590 9.91 0.18 0.50
C PHE A 590 11.27 0.39 -0.17
N VAL A 591 11.33 0.48 -1.50
CA VAL A 591 12.55 0.69 -2.30
C VAL A 591 12.78 2.23 -2.78
N ASP A 592 12.55 2.95 -3.95
CA ASP A 592 13.12 4.27 -4.66
C ASP A 592 13.78 4.30 -6.13
N ALA A 593 14.89 5.02 -6.47
CA ALA A 593 15.38 5.37 -7.87
C ALA A 593 16.70 4.75 -8.53
N GLU A 594 17.91 5.31 -8.35
CA GLU A 594 19.26 4.77 -8.77
C GLU A 594 19.82 3.43 -8.09
N ASN A 595 18.99 2.62 -7.41
CA ASN A 595 19.16 1.49 -6.42
C ASN A 595 18.61 1.24 -4.84
N ARG A 596 18.52 1.83 -3.53
CA ARG A 596 18.97 2.70 -2.25
C ARG A 596 17.93 2.63 -1.00
N ILE A 597 18.07 1.79 0.07
CA ILE A 597 17.16 1.62 1.30
C ILE A 597 16.84 3.05 1.87
N LEU A 598 15.78 3.28 2.65
CA LEU A 598 15.66 4.16 3.84
C LEU A 598 14.94 3.37 4.98
N LEU A 599 14.47 3.82 6.15
CA LEU A 599 13.37 3.13 6.91
C LEU A 599 12.53 4.19 7.69
N SER A 600 11.56 3.93 8.60
CA SER A 600 10.94 4.96 9.57
C SER A 600 10.42 4.37 10.94
N GLY A 601 9.52 4.83 11.89
CA GLY A 601 8.90 3.92 12.96
C GLY A 601 8.43 4.13 14.48
N TYR A 602 9.07 3.57 15.59
CA TYR A 602 8.73 3.61 17.10
C TYR A 602 9.74 3.69 18.39
N ALA A 603 9.90 4.68 19.38
CA ALA A 603 11.10 5.07 20.32
C ALA A 603 11.15 5.79 21.83
N TYR A 604 11.47 5.16 23.00
CA TYR A 604 11.21 5.57 24.45
C TYR A 604 12.21 6.66 24.90
N THR A 605 12.06 7.88 24.37
CA THR A 605 13.00 9.00 24.58
C THR A 605 13.22 9.37 26.05
N PRO A 606 14.25 10.19 26.35
CA PRO A 606 14.58 10.55 27.73
C PRO A 606 13.45 11.18 28.56
N THR A 607 12.35 11.62 27.94
CA THR A 607 11.16 12.18 28.59
C THR A 607 10.06 11.14 28.89
N GLY A 608 10.12 9.92 28.33
CA GLY A 608 9.01 8.93 28.41
C GLY A 608 7.78 9.47 27.66
N ASN A 609 8.08 9.91 26.44
CA ASN A 609 7.40 10.88 25.61
C ASN A 609 7.97 10.66 24.20
N LEU A 610 7.22 10.94 23.14
CA LEU A 610 7.45 10.17 21.93
C LEU A 610 7.08 10.95 20.65
N ASP A 611 8.02 11.16 19.70
CA ASP A 611 7.91 11.95 18.43
C ASP A 611 7.86 11.15 17.09
N PHE A 612 8.83 11.24 16.16
CA PHE A 612 8.79 10.80 14.74
C PHE A 612 9.88 9.81 14.23
N ALA A 613 10.23 9.63 12.93
CA ALA A 613 11.48 8.95 12.45
C ALA A 613 11.66 8.55 10.97
N VAL A 614 12.93 8.36 10.57
CA VAL A 614 13.46 7.79 9.30
C VAL A 614 14.86 7.23 9.48
N ALA A 615 15.25 6.20 8.73
CA ALA A 615 16.67 5.87 8.65
C ALA A 615 17.26 5.44 7.31
N ARG A 616 18.59 5.19 7.25
CA ARG A 616 19.45 5.27 6.04
C ARG A 616 20.98 4.77 6.01
N LEU A 617 21.40 3.51 6.27
CA LEU A 617 22.60 2.72 5.77
C LEU A 617 22.83 2.39 4.22
N THR A 618 24.02 2.50 3.58
CA THR A 618 24.22 2.37 2.10
C THR A 618 24.23 0.93 1.57
N SER A 619 25.04 0.45 0.61
CA SER A 619 24.76 -0.81 -0.10
C SER A 619 25.42 -2.04 0.53
N ASP A 620 26.30 -1.93 1.53
CA ASP A 620 27.08 -3.10 1.97
C ASP A 620 27.83 -3.24 3.34
N GLY A 621 28.40 -2.17 3.96
CA GLY A 621 29.68 -2.20 4.74
C GLY A 621 29.81 -1.85 6.28
N ALA A 622 29.67 -0.59 6.76
CA ALA A 622 29.76 -0.19 8.19
C ALA A 622 28.97 1.11 8.61
N PRO A 623 27.64 1.09 8.89
CA PRO A 623 26.71 2.26 8.84
C PRO A 623 26.81 3.21 7.58
N ASP A 624 26.13 4.35 7.34
CA ASP A 624 26.24 5.30 6.15
C ASP A 624 26.26 6.84 6.40
N PRO A 625 27.13 7.63 5.77
CA PRO A 625 27.46 8.96 6.25
C PRO A 625 26.66 10.08 5.58
N SER A 626 25.87 9.73 4.57
CA SER A 626 24.97 10.68 3.93
C SER A 626 23.79 11.03 4.83
N PHE A 627 23.69 10.46 6.04
CA PHE A 627 22.75 10.81 7.11
C PHE A 627 23.39 11.26 8.42
N ASP A 628 22.80 12.31 9.04
CA ASP A 628 22.96 13.00 10.36
C ASP A 628 24.36 13.11 10.95
N SER A 629 25.38 12.81 10.17
CA SER A 629 26.76 12.57 10.59
C SER A 629 26.94 11.40 11.58
N ASP A 630 26.05 11.23 12.55
CA ASP A 630 25.72 9.90 13.03
C ASP A 630 24.82 9.26 11.99
N GLY A 631 23.63 9.80 11.74
CA GLY A 631 22.53 9.42 10.86
C GLY A 631 21.24 9.09 11.60
N LYS A 632 20.62 9.93 12.43
CA LYS A 632 19.27 9.70 12.97
C LYS A 632 18.65 10.96 13.59
N GLN A 633 17.38 11.33 13.32
CA GLN A 633 16.84 12.57 13.92
C GLN A 633 15.36 12.82 14.33
N THR A 634 15.13 13.63 15.39
CA THR A 634 13.94 13.92 16.26
C THR A 634 12.97 15.10 15.93
N ILE A 635 11.72 14.84 15.47
CA ILE A 635 10.65 15.83 15.10
C ILE A 635 9.28 15.81 15.87
N ASP A 636 9.00 16.83 16.71
CA ASP A 636 7.96 16.93 17.77
C ASP A 636 6.76 17.89 17.51
N PHE A 637 5.53 17.49 17.16
CA PHE A 637 4.38 18.44 17.04
C PHE A 637 3.79 18.94 18.36
N GLY A 638 4.08 18.28 19.47
CA GLY A 638 3.57 18.61 20.79
C GLY A 638 2.67 17.55 21.43
N GLY A 639 2.94 17.28 22.71
CA GLY A 639 2.17 16.42 23.64
C GLY A 639 3.07 15.43 24.42
N THR A 640 2.61 14.19 24.72
CA THR A 640 3.35 13.10 25.43
C THR A 640 3.30 11.62 24.87
N SER A 641 3.50 11.32 23.54
CA SER A 641 3.38 10.06 22.71
C SER A 641 3.04 10.20 21.16
N ASP A 642 3.73 9.60 20.14
CA ASP A 642 3.45 9.64 18.63
C ASP A 642 3.98 8.40 17.84
N ARG A 643 3.51 7.96 16.64
CA ARG A 643 4.15 6.87 15.78
C ARG A 643 3.88 6.86 14.25
N ALA A 644 4.60 6.00 13.52
CA ALA A 644 4.64 5.85 12.05
C ALA A 644 3.88 4.70 11.38
N TYR A 645 3.51 4.95 10.14
CA TYR A 645 3.11 4.00 9.11
C TYR A 645 3.91 4.42 7.83
N ALA A 646 3.43 5.22 6.88
CA ALA A 646 3.72 5.01 5.45
C ALA A 646 4.39 6.05 4.48
N VAL A 647 5.38 5.69 3.60
CA VAL A 647 6.40 6.54 2.86
C VAL A 647 6.31 6.96 1.28
N GLN A 648 7.19 6.99 0.20
CA GLN A 648 6.87 7.39 -1.28
C GLN A 648 7.78 8.35 -2.16
N THR A 649 7.86 8.22 -3.52
CA THR A 649 8.86 8.51 -4.62
C THR A 649 8.78 9.92 -5.28
N ASP A 650 9.25 11.04 -4.69
CA ASP A 650 9.27 12.36 -5.38
C ASP A 650 10.41 12.39 -6.39
N SER A 651 10.09 12.62 -7.66
CA SER A 651 10.99 12.63 -8.83
C SER A 651 12.24 13.52 -8.72
N GLN A 652 12.26 14.44 -7.76
CA GLN A 652 13.33 15.39 -7.42
C GLN A 652 14.01 15.03 -6.09
N GLY A 653 13.33 14.21 -5.31
CA GLY A 653 13.74 13.55 -4.10
C GLY A 653 13.46 14.31 -2.84
N ARG A 654 12.30 14.09 -2.20
CA ARG A 654 11.63 14.78 -1.07
C ARG A 654 10.89 13.85 -0.06
N ILE A 655 11.34 13.85 1.23
CA ILE A 655 10.90 12.89 2.30
C ILE A 655 9.36 12.87 2.60
N VAL A 656 8.66 13.89 3.14
CA VAL A 656 7.35 13.92 3.85
C VAL A 656 7.11 13.15 5.21
N VAL A 657 8.09 12.49 5.85
CA VAL A 657 8.01 11.58 7.05
C VAL A 657 6.81 11.68 7.96
N SER A 658 6.00 10.64 7.98
CA SER A 658 4.65 10.79 8.48
C SER A 658 4.34 9.83 9.67
N GLY A 659 3.15 9.84 10.27
CA GLY A 659 2.88 9.28 11.60
C GLY A 659 1.75 10.02 12.29
N TYR A 660 1.71 10.07 13.64
CA TYR A 660 0.69 10.82 14.35
C TYR A 660 0.83 11.07 15.85
N LEU A 661 0.22 12.15 16.40
CA LEU A 661 0.10 12.53 17.84
C LEU A 661 -1.24 12.19 18.43
N LEU A 662 -1.50 12.18 19.73
CA LEU A 662 -2.84 12.04 20.37
C LEU A 662 -3.07 13.20 21.34
N ASP A 663 -3.37 14.41 20.86
CA ASP A 663 -3.63 15.51 21.78
C ASP A 663 -4.95 15.33 22.52
N SER A 664 -4.87 14.84 23.76
CA SER A 664 -5.96 14.93 24.75
C SER A 664 -7.19 14.04 24.48
N ALA A 665 -6.98 12.81 23.99
CA ALA A 665 -8.00 11.84 23.55
C ALA A 665 -8.86 12.23 22.32
N VAL A 666 -8.72 13.48 21.85
CA VAL A 666 -8.23 13.82 20.49
C VAL A 666 -6.75 13.37 20.39
N ARG A 667 -6.36 12.86 19.22
CA ARG A 667 -5.88 11.47 19.12
C ARG A 667 -4.91 10.91 17.97
N ASP A 668 -4.32 11.33 16.78
CA ASP A 668 -4.20 12.38 15.68
C ASP A 668 -3.70 11.85 14.23
N PHE A 669 -2.72 12.33 13.39
CA PHE A 669 -2.20 11.81 12.01
C PHE A 669 -0.94 12.60 11.46
N ALA A 670 -0.47 12.67 10.16
CA ALA A 670 -0.29 13.89 9.26
C ALA A 670 0.38 13.80 7.84
N ALA A 671 0.90 14.92 7.27
CA ALA A 671 1.71 15.12 6.02
C ALA A 671 2.88 16.12 6.17
N ALA A 672 3.99 16.11 5.37
CA ALA A 672 5.20 16.99 5.55
C ALA A 672 6.28 17.28 4.42
N ARG A 673 7.33 18.14 4.64
CA ARG A 673 8.66 18.32 3.93
C ARG A 673 9.64 19.33 4.71
N LEU A 674 10.98 19.73 4.56
CA LEU A 674 12.49 19.39 4.86
C LEU A 674 13.62 18.56 4.00
N ASN A 675 14.70 19.13 3.42
CA ASN A 675 15.47 18.70 2.17
C ASN A 675 16.41 17.43 2.08
N SER A 676 17.35 17.30 1.13
CA SER A 676 17.85 16.00 0.55
C SER A 676 19.23 15.54 1.04
N ASP A 677 19.58 15.86 2.28
CA ASP A 677 21.00 16.03 2.64
C ASP A 677 21.20 16.36 4.12
N GLY A 678 20.10 16.50 4.85
CA GLY A 678 20.03 17.15 6.13
C GLY A 678 18.77 17.98 6.20
N SER A 679 18.58 18.88 5.22
CA SER A 679 18.54 20.33 5.51
C SER A 679 17.22 21.13 5.31
N LEU A 680 17.08 22.22 6.07
CA LEU A 680 15.83 22.97 6.30
C LEU A 680 15.79 24.30 5.43
N ASP A 681 14.68 24.61 4.73
CA ASP A 681 14.32 25.88 4.02
C ASP A 681 12.78 26.16 3.75
N GLU A 682 11.86 25.65 4.58
CA GLU A 682 10.40 25.96 4.65
C GLU A 682 9.41 25.63 3.50
N MET A 683 9.81 24.97 2.42
CA MET A 683 8.91 24.54 1.35
C MET A 683 7.93 23.38 1.74
N PHE A 684 7.14 23.49 2.85
CA PHE A 684 6.10 22.53 3.34
C PHE A 684 5.10 22.94 4.44
N ASN A 685 4.27 23.96 4.28
CA ASN A 685 3.39 24.59 5.30
C ASN A 685 4.10 25.77 5.93
N GLY A 686 5.31 26.08 5.44
CA GLY A 686 6.28 27.15 5.76
C GLY A 686 6.49 27.50 7.21
N THR A 687 5.76 26.84 8.07
CA THR A 687 6.10 25.55 8.63
C THR A 687 6.54 24.39 7.62
N GLY A 688 6.18 23.10 7.80
CA GLY A 688 6.88 21.90 7.25
C GLY A 688 6.09 20.57 7.30
N THR A 689 4.78 20.64 7.57
CA THR A 689 3.86 19.55 7.97
C THR A 689 2.38 19.84 7.68
N GLN A 690 1.32 19.12 8.18
CA GLN A 690 -0.04 19.71 8.34
C GLN A 690 -1.17 18.88 8.98
N ILE A 691 -2.13 19.53 9.66
CA ILE A 691 -3.47 18.96 9.97
C ILE A 691 -4.57 19.10 8.88
N VAL A 692 -5.07 17.93 8.43
CA VAL A 692 -6.11 17.74 7.40
C VAL A 692 -7.37 17.06 7.97
N ASP A 693 -7.83 17.47 9.16
CA ASP A 693 -8.97 16.81 9.80
C ASP A 693 -10.24 16.90 8.95
N PHE A 694 -10.97 15.80 8.83
CA PHE A 694 -12.17 15.74 7.98
C PHE A 694 -13.43 15.76 8.77
N TYR A 695 -13.32 15.24 9.98
CA TYR A 695 -13.67 15.94 11.18
C TYR A 695 -12.41 15.64 12.15
N GLY A 696 -12.13 16.18 13.37
CA GLY A 696 -11.10 15.64 14.37
C GLY A 696 -11.55 14.97 15.73
N ARG A 697 -10.77 14.08 16.40
CA ARG A 697 -11.07 12.92 17.37
C ARG A 697 -11.02 11.54 16.59
N ARG A 698 -11.10 10.27 17.08
CA ARG A 698 -10.18 9.11 16.69
C ARG A 698 -9.88 8.32 15.33
N ASP A 699 -8.66 8.47 14.81
CA ASP A 699 -8.23 8.30 13.41
C ASP A 699 -6.89 7.58 12.91
N TYR A 700 -6.70 6.23 12.97
CA TYR A 700 -5.64 5.22 12.50
C TYR A 700 -4.60 5.55 11.33
N GLY A 701 -3.80 4.67 10.67
CA GLY A 701 -2.71 5.10 9.70
C GLY A 701 -2.17 4.42 8.38
N TYR A 702 -2.54 3.23 7.86
CA TYR A 702 -1.75 2.34 6.94
C TYR A 702 -1.51 2.49 5.34
N ASP A 703 -0.33 2.90 4.74
CA ASP A 703 0.38 2.42 3.43
C ASP A 703 0.87 3.38 2.26
N VAL A 704 1.37 3.08 0.99
CA VAL A 704 1.72 4.09 -0.13
C VAL A 704 2.08 3.82 -1.69
N ALA A 705 1.77 4.72 -2.69
CA ALA A 705 1.95 4.56 -4.20
C ALA A 705 2.20 5.72 -5.30
N ILE A 706 3.19 5.75 -6.23
CA ILE A 706 3.54 6.88 -7.23
C ILE A 706 2.93 6.99 -8.66
N ASP A 707 2.12 8.02 -9.04
CA ASP A 707 1.76 8.41 -10.47
C ASP A 707 2.87 9.19 -11.27
N SER A 708 2.47 10.11 -12.15
CA SER A 708 3.21 11.06 -13.00
C SER A 708 3.16 12.62 -12.76
N GLN A 709 2.76 13.20 -11.61
CA GLN A 709 2.90 14.64 -11.23
C GLN A 709 3.29 15.00 -9.73
N ASP A 710 3.90 14.08 -8.97
CA ASP A 710 4.49 13.89 -7.60
C ASP A 710 3.52 13.84 -6.44
N ARG A 711 2.22 13.92 -6.64
CA ARG A 711 1.27 14.07 -5.54
C ARG A 711 1.30 12.77 -4.68
N VAL A 712 1.37 12.81 -3.32
CA VAL A 712 1.44 11.65 -2.35
C VAL A 712 0.27 10.65 -2.53
N VAL A 713 -0.53 10.14 -1.55
CA VAL A 713 -2.00 9.78 -1.51
C VAL A 713 -2.38 8.87 -0.35
N ILE A 714 -3.19 9.22 0.65
CA ILE A 714 -3.42 8.34 1.83
C ILE A 714 -4.74 7.62 1.85
N ALA A 715 -4.99 6.78 2.84
CA ALA A 715 -6.29 6.17 3.10
C ALA A 715 -7.00 6.27 4.50
N GLY A 716 -7.74 5.30 5.14
CA GLY A 716 -8.74 5.60 6.23
C GLY A 716 -9.29 4.69 7.43
N THR A 717 -9.63 5.29 8.59
CA THR A 717 -10.15 4.83 9.94
C THR A 717 -10.81 6.04 10.78
N SER A 718 -11.38 6.11 12.05
CA SER A 718 -12.07 7.32 12.76
C SER A 718 -13.19 7.19 13.92
N HIS A 719 -13.03 6.76 15.19
CA HIS A 719 -14.10 6.48 16.24
C HIS A 719 -15.28 7.47 16.62
N ASP A 720 -16.54 6.96 16.65
CA ASP A 720 -17.94 7.45 16.96
C ASP A 720 -18.39 8.91 16.77
N PRO A 721 -19.62 9.20 16.25
CA PRO A 721 -20.51 9.86 17.21
C PRO A 721 -22.01 9.57 17.05
N SER A 722 -22.48 9.22 15.86
CA SER A 722 -23.89 9.37 15.45
C SER A 722 -24.48 8.16 14.73
N THR A 723 -23.65 7.19 14.35
CA THR A 723 -24.06 5.80 14.06
C THR A 723 -23.34 4.76 14.93
N GLY A 724 -22.18 5.06 15.52
CA GLY A 724 -21.27 4.05 16.08
C GLY A 724 -20.57 3.19 15.02
N TYR A 725 -20.95 3.35 13.75
CA TYR A 725 -20.49 2.73 12.54
C TYR A 725 -19.40 3.50 11.79
N TYR A 726 -18.22 3.33 12.34
CA TYR A 726 -16.89 3.62 11.83
C TYR A 726 -16.70 3.46 10.28
N SER A 727 -15.75 4.20 9.61
CA SER A 727 -15.59 4.37 8.12
C SER A 727 -14.25 4.56 7.22
N PHE A 728 -14.26 5.10 5.99
CA PHE A 728 -13.22 4.76 4.97
C PHE A 728 -12.36 6.02 4.74
N ALA A 729 -11.31 6.10 3.93
CA ALA A 729 -10.93 7.33 3.23
C ALA A 729 -9.77 7.10 2.32
N VAL A 730 -9.62 7.88 1.25
CA VAL A 730 -8.31 8.17 0.66
C VAL A 730 -7.75 9.51 1.24
N SER A 731 -6.78 10.19 0.62
CA SER A 731 -6.54 11.64 0.68
C SER A 731 -5.44 12.11 -0.28
N ARG A 732 -5.55 13.32 -0.85
CA ARG A 732 -5.10 13.85 -2.16
C ARG A 732 -4.52 15.32 -2.16
N LEU A 733 -3.23 15.56 -1.85
CA LEU A 733 -2.21 16.66 -1.71
C LEU A 733 -1.25 16.97 -2.96
N THR A 734 -1.04 18.20 -3.54
CA THR A 734 -0.28 18.49 -4.84
C THR A 734 1.03 19.37 -4.82
N ASP A 735 1.16 20.61 -5.42
CA ASP A 735 2.39 21.41 -5.86
C ASP A 735 3.14 22.55 -5.04
N THR A 736 2.58 23.43 -4.19
CA THR A 736 3.23 24.19 -3.05
C THR A 736 2.28 24.63 -1.86
N GLY A 737 1.73 23.76 -0.99
CA GLY A 737 0.63 24.07 -0.08
C GLY A 737 -0.34 22.94 0.37
N GLY A 738 -1.59 23.03 -0.14
CA GLY A 738 -2.95 22.58 0.16
C GLY A 738 -3.87 22.06 -0.97
N PHE A 739 -5.20 22.10 -0.74
CA PHE A 739 -6.45 21.61 -1.45
C PHE A 739 -6.40 21.34 -3.05
N ASP A 740 -6.91 20.20 -3.67
CA ASP A 740 -6.95 19.56 -5.09
C ASP A 740 -8.24 19.54 -6.02
N SER A 741 -8.45 20.36 -7.06
CA SER A 741 -9.80 20.62 -7.62
C SER A 741 -10.36 19.66 -8.67
N ASP A 742 -9.74 18.58 -9.13
CA ASP A 742 -8.40 18.00 -8.86
C ASP A 742 -8.46 16.47 -8.55
N PHE A 743 -9.09 16.14 -7.42
CA PHE A 743 -9.82 14.88 -7.09
C PHE A 743 -11.20 15.22 -6.49
N SER A 744 -12.06 14.23 -6.20
CA SER A 744 -13.50 14.47 -6.01
C SER A 744 -13.93 15.64 -5.13
N GLY A 745 -15.08 16.17 -5.52
CA GLY A 745 -15.33 17.57 -5.79
C GLY A 745 -15.52 18.50 -4.60
N ASP A 746 -15.08 18.08 -3.42
CA ASP A 746 -14.66 19.01 -2.38
C ASP A 746 -13.25 18.78 -1.81
N GLY A 747 -12.63 17.61 -1.95
CA GLY A 747 -11.54 17.14 -1.09
C GLY A 747 -11.47 15.66 -0.94
N ARG A 748 -12.61 15.23 -0.43
CA ARG A 748 -12.77 14.01 0.28
C ARG A 748 -13.29 12.91 -0.64
N GLU A 749 -13.63 11.74 -0.14
CA GLU A 749 -14.64 10.94 -0.82
C GLU A 749 -15.27 9.78 -0.03
N LEU A 750 -16.62 9.52 0.02
CA LEU A 750 -17.39 8.44 0.80
C LEU A 750 -17.91 7.15 0.07
N LEU A 751 -17.76 5.89 0.57
CA LEU A 751 -18.30 4.65 -0.07
C LEU A 751 -18.62 3.42 0.84
N ASN A 752 -19.56 2.55 0.44
CA ASN A 752 -20.13 1.46 1.26
C ASN A 752 -20.38 0.07 0.47
N PHE A 753 -20.65 -1.04 1.16
CA PHE A 753 -20.38 -2.52 1.01
C PHE A 753 -21.13 -3.31 2.17
N GLY A 754 -20.47 -4.06 3.13
CA GLY A 754 -20.99 -4.13 4.53
C GLY A 754 -20.62 -4.97 5.86
N SER A 755 -19.89 -4.45 6.86
CA SER A 755 -19.96 -4.81 8.33
C SER A 755 -19.73 -3.73 9.43
N ALA A 756 -20.19 -3.94 10.68
CA ALA A 756 -19.93 -2.99 11.78
C ALA A 756 -18.48 -2.82 12.31
N TYR A 757 -17.47 -3.62 11.88
CA TYR A 757 -16.05 -3.37 12.22
C TYR A 757 -15.09 -3.57 11.07
N ASP A 758 -14.17 -2.61 10.92
CA ASP A 758 -13.40 -2.50 9.71
C ASP A 758 -11.86 -2.42 9.87
N GLN A 759 -11.18 -1.30 9.53
CA GLN A 759 -9.70 -1.04 9.47
C GLN A 759 -9.00 -1.32 8.10
N ALA A 760 -8.15 -0.41 7.63
CA ALA A 760 -7.47 -0.46 6.32
C ALA A 760 -5.99 -0.71 6.41
N THR A 761 -5.31 -0.74 5.27
CA THR A 761 -4.02 -1.39 5.27
C THR A 761 -2.94 -1.02 4.26
N SER A 762 -3.24 -0.39 3.11
CA SER A 762 -2.47 -0.73 1.91
C SER A 762 -2.24 0.16 0.66
N VAL A 763 -1.56 -0.37 -0.39
CA VAL A 763 -1.25 0.43 -1.58
C VAL A 763 -0.71 -0.22 -2.89
N GLU A 764 -0.62 0.46 -4.09
CA GLU A 764 0.58 0.66 -5.04
C GLU A 764 0.26 1.17 -6.50
N VAL A 765 1.18 1.48 -7.45
CA VAL A 765 0.94 2.10 -8.82
C VAL A 765 1.43 1.35 -10.06
N GLY A 766 0.64 1.44 -11.15
CA GLY A 766 0.98 1.11 -12.54
C GLY A 766 1.16 2.29 -13.54
N SER A 767 0.91 2.04 -14.85
CA SER A 767 1.06 3.04 -15.94
C SER A 767 -0.06 3.08 -17.02
N GLY A 768 -0.94 4.08 -16.93
CA GLY A 768 -2.03 4.49 -17.79
C GLY A 768 -3.25 5.23 -17.15
N ASP A 769 -3.53 5.28 -15.82
CA ASP A 769 -4.67 6.05 -15.23
C ASP A 769 -5.42 5.82 -13.84
N ARG A 770 -4.94 5.27 -12.70
CA ARG A 770 -5.85 4.61 -11.69
C ARG A 770 -5.32 4.31 -10.21
N ILE A 771 -5.83 4.94 -9.11
CA ILE A 771 -5.61 4.57 -7.64
C ILE A 771 -6.47 3.40 -7.05
N LEU A 772 -6.08 2.16 -7.09
CA LEU A 772 -6.72 0.98 -6.49
C LEU A 772 -6.79 1.11 -4.92
N LEU A 773 -7.71 0.50 -4.11
CA LEU A 773 -7.64 0.36 -2.60
C LEU A 773 -7.95 -1.03 -1.90
N GLY A 774 -7.26 -1.44 -0.83
CA GLY A 774 -7.62 -2.60 0.00
C GLY A 774 -6.91 -2.94 1.37
N GLY A 775 -7.69 -3.41 2.34
CA GLY A 775 -7.60 -3.86 3.78
C GLY A 775 -8.85 -4.68 4.24
N VAL A 776 -9.04 -4.98 5.53
CA VAL A 776 -9.99 -6.01 6.09
C VAL A 776 -11.50 -5.98 5.62
N PHE A 777 -12.38 -6.95 5.96
CA PHE A 777 -13.87 -6.94 6.20
C PHE A 777 -14.71 -7.84 7.22
N GLN A 778 -15.19 -7.29 8.35
CA GLN A 778 -15.93 -8.09 9.36
C GLN A 778 -17.43 -8.39 9.08
N ARG A 779 -17.80 -8.84 7.85
CA ARG A 779 -19.14 -9.40 7.41
C ARG A 779 -19.67 -10.33 8.56
N LEU A 780 -20.96 -10.61 8.62
CA LEU A 780 -21.58 -11.29 9.77
C LEU A 780 -22.51 -12.43 9.32
N GLU A 781 -22.66 -13.43 10.20
CA GLU A 781 -23.37 -14.69 9.92
C GLU A 781 -24.90 -14.52 9.95
N GLN A 782 -25.61 -15.09 8.95
CA GLN A 782 -27.06 -15.35 8.96
C GLN A 782 -27.40 -16.69 9.65
#